data_AF-A0A960SLW9-F1
#
_entry.id   AF-A0A960SLW9-F1
#
_cell.length_a   1.000
_cell.length_b   1.000
_cell.length_c   1.000
_cell.angle_alpha   90.00
_cell.angle_beta   90.00
_cell.angle_gamma   90.00
#
_symmetry.space_group_name_H-M   'P 1'
#
loop_
_entity.id
_entity.type
_entity.pdbx_description
1 polymer ?
#
loop_
_entity_poly.entity_id
_entity_poly.type
_entity_poly.pdbx_seq_one_letter_code
_entity_poly.pdbx_strand_id
1 'polypeptide(L)'
;LTSLAWEDLLGPRQRGAVFLDAALPRFGEQEDAFGTQGILQLTDLGLHWKRWDTNVLAQVFSLDSGRPLAGVSVAVVSEEDEPRSAGITDGSGLVRLGMQAESDWIVASSENDVHAVALQDYDTSLYRTGVPTSYYDEGERPVLMLFSDRNLYRPGDTIHLKAISRIWQDEELAVPANLSATLSLIDPHWDTVLQTNLTLGELGSLDWDHTLPTAPTGDYSFHLETANGGMAWWRFTLAEYQPDAFEVTLNAPSDLAPGERLDARVSARYLFGSPVSRGEVRWTVSQRDAGFAPAGFDGWSFIAFDVPWELRAEEESWTSTEGDGVHTAATNFVLTPELSFNPAAPQPREVDLFVELTDLNQQTLRAQATTLAHSSDCYIGVKDEPEVLVAGAPAGFPLCVVGRDGAPWPEALGATARISQVVWNTVRYQDAGGRPAYRSECGLTNTLEQRIEIAPMQSVEGIRQPATAFTFTPGEPGQYLLEIEAADASQRRILTRTGFYMSAVGRLSWDYRNAATLELVADRVEYQPGDTATVLIKAPFDGEALVSVERGSVRRTFQTRLEGNAPVVRIPLQPEDAPNVFAVVTLLRGAHESPHTVKMPDFRYGACELKVAPLHHRLTLDLATDAPEYRPGGIVRAGVTARDHAGTLVPNAELTLFAVDDGVLRLGAYEEPDPVAVFLDTQPLGVRTSLSLFKLMADDPALWTYPNKGYLVGGGGREAEALRQNFIPCPLWIGSLRTDLNGAARTEFNAPDSLTRYRVIAVAHTADSRFGSASTTFETRKPLMLVPALPQFARTGDLLQARALVHNDTGSDRQVKVTLTMGGDVAVAATASAGTTNVERVLTAPSGTATVVEFPVRFTQPGPAAWTWIASTVADPAGQMTERDAVRSELNVEHRTPLLRQVLEAVVTRGHTNLLAGADPNLLGGEATITVRASDSRAVSLREAFQNLLHYPYGCVEQTCSSLLPWLLLKREPALATVLDIPTARMNEAIAAGLDRLFSMQTGDGGVSYWPGEYTPQHWGSAYAAVVLAVARSAGVAVPEVPFNNLIQYLHQQAGALTTGIDNPEFTAQCLAALAFAMSDLPMPALQDALFARRGDLTTEEQMLLAAAIALGSAGDARVDVLLAAPEDETSR
;
A
#
# COMPACT_ATOMS: atom_id res chain seq x y z
N LEU A 1 -19.39 -46.64 -22.43
CA LEU A 1 -20.36 -46.20 -21.42
C LEU A 1 -21.74 -46.58 -21.91
N THR A 2 -22.59 -47.12 -21.03
CA THR A 2 -23.98 -47.53 -21.36
C THR A 2 -24.92 -46.39 -21.01
N SER A 3 -25.77 -45.97 -21.95
CA SER A 3 -26.83 -44.99 -21.68
C SER A 3 -27.98 -45.62 -20.89
N LEU A 4 -28.63 -44.82 -20.04
CA LEU A 4 -29.85 -45.21 -19.33
C LEU A 4 -31.08 -44.83 -20.17
N ALA A 5 -32.01 -45.77 -20.34
CA ALA A 5 -33.27 -45.54 -21.05
C ALA A 5 -34.29 -44.92 -20.08
N TRP A 6 -34.23 -43.61 -19.87
CA TRP A 6 -35.07 -42.90 -18.88
C TRP A 6 -36.57 -43.09 -19.10
N GLU A 7 -37.03 -43.16 -20.35
CA GLU A 7 -38.43 -43.42 -20.69
C GLU A 7 -38.93 -44.78 -20.17
N ASP A 8 -38.10 -45.83 -20.31
CA ASP A 8 -38.40 -47.18 -19.81
C ASP A 8 -38.36 -47.25 -18.27
N LEU A 9 -37.49 -46.45 -17.63
CA LEU A 9 -37.28 -46.44 -16.18
C LEU A 9 -38.36 -45.67 -15.41
N LEU A 10 -38.97 -44.64 -16.02
CA LEU A 10 -39.86 -43.69 -15.33
C LEU A 10 -41.32 -43.75 -15.79
N GLY A 11 -41.59 -44.35 -16.95
CA GLY A 11 -42.94 -44.56 -17.47
C GLY A 11 -43.70 -43.24 -17.69
N PRO A 12 -44.92 -43.05 -17.12
CA PRO A 12 -45.74 -41.88 -17.40
C PRO A 12 -45.25 -40.57 -16.75
N ARG A 13 -44.32 -40.64 -15.78
CA ARG A 13 -43.72 -39.45 -15.15
C ARG A 13 -42.36 -39.18 -15.77
N GLN A 14 -42.35 -38.49 -16.91
CA GLN A 14 -41.13 -38.22 -17.67
C GLN A 14 -40.22 -37.14 -17.05
N ARG A 15 -40.72 -36.39 -16.05
CA ARG A 15 -40.04 -35.24 -15.44
C ARG A 15 -40.24 -35.21 -13.92
N GLY A 16 -39.32 -34.58 -13.19
CA GLY A 16 -39.23 -34.51 -11.73
C GLY A 16 -37.92 -35.05 -11.15
N ALA A 17 -37.83 -35.10 -9.82
CA ALA A 17 -36.66 -35.61 -9.10
C ALA A 17 -36.63 -37.16 -9.05
N VAL A 18 -35.44 -37.74 -9.24
CA VAL A 18 -35.16 -39.18 -9.27
C VAL A 18 -33.96 -39.47 -8.38
N PHE A 19 -34.10 -40.38 -7.42
CA PHE A 19 -32.97 -40.90 -6.65
C PHE A 19 -32.40 -42.14 -7.34
N LEU A 20 -31.10 -42.12 -7.64
CA LEU A 20 -30.36 -43.20 -8.28
C LEU A 20 -29.37 -43.81 -7.29
N ASP A 21 -29.39 -45.14 -7.18
CA ASP A 21 -28.50 -45.95 -6.33
C ASP A 21 -27.92 -47.09 -7.18
N ALA A 22 -26.60 -47.26 -7.15
CA ALA A 22 -25.88 -48.24 -7.94
C ALA A 22 -24.79 -48.95 -7.11
N ALA A 23 -25.04 -50.21 -6.78
CA ALA A 23 -24.13 -51.08 -6.03
C ALA A 23 -23.35 -52.05 -6.93
N LEU A 24 -22.13 -52.41 -6.52
CA LEU A 24 -21.33 -53.43 -7.22
C LEU A 24 -21.83 -54.86 -6.91
N PRO A 25 -21.78 -55.80 -7.87
CA PRO A 25 -22.15 -57.19 -7.62
C PRO A 25 -21.16 -57.88 -6.68
N ARG A 26 -21.69 -58.62 -5.69
CA ARG A 26 -20.91 -59.28 -4.62
C ARG A 26 -19.95 -60.33 -5.15
N PHE A 27 -18.67 -60.25 -4.74
CA PHE A 27 -17.66 -61.30 -4.90
C PHE A 27 -16.97 -61.62 -3.55
N GLY A 28 -17.47 -62.64 -2.83
CA GLY A 28 -16.83 -63.16 -1.61
C GLY A 28 -17.42 -62.68 -0.27
N GLU A 29 -16.74 -63.03 0.83
CA GLU A 29 -17.14 -62.76 2.23
C GLU A 29 -16.37 -61.57 2.84
N GLN A 30 -16.24 -60.46 2.12
CA GLN A 30 -15.77 -59.18 2.70
C GLN A 30 -16.90 -58.13 2.69
N GLU A 31 -16.86 -57.23 3.66
CA GLU A 31 -17.87 -56.18 3.89
C GLU A 31 -18.00 -55.22 2.71
N ASP A 32 -19.15 -54.53 2.64
CA ASP A 32 -19.65 -53.83 1.46
C ASP A 32 -18.64 -52.84 0.85
N ALA A 33 -18.31 -53.06 -0.43
CA ALA A 33 -17.51 -52.12 -1.22
C ALA A 33 -18.41 -51.01 -1.80
N PHE A 34 -17.91 -49.76 -1.75
CA PHE A 34 -18.63 -48.55 -2.15
C PHE A 34 -19.34 -48.65 -3.52
N GLY A 35 -20.65 -48.38 -3.50
CA GLY A 35 -21.44 -48.02 -4.68
C GLY A 35 -21.47 -46.50 -4.91
N THR A 36 -22.37 -46.03 -5.77
CA THR A 36 -22.64 -44.59 -5.96
C THR A 36 -24.12 -44.26 -5.82
N GLN A 37 -24.43 -43.10 -5.25
CA GLN A 37 -25.78 -42.59 -5.01
C GLN A 37 -25.88 -41.13 -5.44
N GLY A 38 -27.04 -40.71 -5.96
CA GLY A 38 -27.26 -39.33 -6.36
C GLY A 38 -28.72 -39.00 -6.59
N ILE A 39 -29.07 -37.70 -6.49
CA ILE A 39 -30.37 -37.16 -6.88
C ILE A 39 -30.19 -36.49 -8.24
N LEU A 40 -31.08 -36.80 -9.17
CA LEU A 40 -31.16 -36.26 -10.52
C LEU A 40 -32.50 -35.52 -10.67
N GLN A 41 -32.53 -34.41 -11.40
CA GLN A 41 -33.76 -33.68 -11.68
C GLN A 41 -33.95 -33.61 -13.19
N LEU A 42 -34.98 -34.29 -13.69
CA LEU A 42 -35.31 -34.36 -15.11
C LEU A 42 -36.36 -33.30 -15.41
N THR A 43 -36.00 -32.27 -16.14
CA THR A 43 -36.86 -31.10 -16.41
C THR A 43 -36.48 -30.47 -17.74
N ASP A 44 -37.40 -29.70 -18.32
CA ASP A 44 -37.17 -28.79 -19.45
C ASP A 44 -37.35 -27.33 -19.02
N LEU A 45 -37.75 -27.07 -17.77
CA LEU A 45 -37.70 -25.71 -17.23
C LEU A 45 -36.22 -25.35 -17.02
N GLY A 46 -35.81 -24.18 -17.49
CA GLY A 46 -34.54 -23.54 -17.18
C GLY A 46 -34.80 -22.30 -16.32
N LEU A 47 -33.97 -22.09 -15.31
CA LEU A 47 -34.09 -20.98 -14.37
C LEU A 47 -32.87 -20.06 -14.48
N HIS A 48 -33.11 -18.81 -14.82
CA HIS A 48 -32.15 -17.71 -14.72
C HIS A 48 -32.70 -16.70 -13.72
N TRP A 49 -31.95 -16.31 -12.70
CA TRP A 49 -32.44 -15.34 -11.72
C TRP A 49 -31.38 -14.34 -11.30
N LYS A 50 -31.83 -13.15 -10.95
CA LYS A 50 -31.01 -12.03 -10.49
C LYS A 50 -31.45 -11.63 -9.09
N ARG A 51 -30.51 -11.46 -8.17
CA ARG A 51 -30.76 -11.14 -6.75
C ARG A 51 -30.04 -9.87 -6.35
N TRP A 52 -30.71 -9.03 -5.56
CA TRP A 52 -30.15 -7.83 -4.94
C TRP A 52 -30.99 -7.44 -3.74
N ASP A 53 -30.37 -7.15 -2.59
CA ASP A 53 -31.08 -6.87 -1.34
C ASP A 53 -32.18 -7.93 -1.08
N THR A 54 -33.43 -7.55 -0.88
CA THR A 54 -34.58 -8.43 -0.61
C THR A 54 -35.35 -8.82 -1.88
N ASN A 55 -34.73 -8.73 -3.06
CA ASN A 55 -35.42 -8.87 -4.35
C ASN A 55 -34.85 -10.02 -5.19
N VAL A 56 -35.74 -10.74 -5.88
CA VAL A 56 -35.40 -11.69 -6.94
C VAL A 56 -36.15 -11.34 -8.22
N LEU A 57 -35.45 -11.27 -9.35
CA LEU A 57 -36.03 -11.27 -10.69
C LEU A 57 -35.70 -12.60 -11.35
N ALA A 58 -36.69 -13.48 -11.50
CA ALA A 58 -36.53 -14.78 -12.12
C ALA A 58 -37.08 -14.79 -13.55
N GLN A 59 -36.40 -15.51 -14.43
CA GLN A 59 -36.78 -15.81 -15.80
C GLN A 59 -36.86 -17.33 -15.96
N VAL A 60 -38.00 -17.83 -16.45
CA VAL A 60 -38.15 -19.23 -16.85
C VAL A 60 -38.07 -19.35 -18.36
N PHE A 61 -37.26 -20.28 -18.84
CA PHE A 61 -37.11 -20.63 -20.26
C PHE A 61 -37.19 -22.16 -20.46
N SER A 62 -37.30 -22.63 -21.70
CA SER A 62 -37.23 -24.06 -22.03
C SER A 62 -35.79 -24.47 -22.32
N LEU A 63 -35.32 -25.57 -21.74
CA LEU A 63 -33.99 -26.15 -21.97
C LEU A 63 -33.89 -26.76 -23.37
N ASP A 64 -34.99 -27.30 -23.92
CA ASP A 64 -35.01 -27.81 -25.30
C ASP A 64 -34.96 -26.70 -26.36
N SER A 65 -35.77 -25.65 -26.18
CA SER A 65 -35.98 -24.61 -27.20
C SER A 65 -35.27 -23.28 -26.96
N GLY A 66 -34.76 -23.02 -25.75
CA GLY A 66 -34.12 -21.77 -25.35
C GLY A 66 -35.08 -20.58 -25.17
N ARG A 67 -36.38 -20.76 -25.41
CA ARG A 67 -37.37 -19.67 -25.41
C ARG A 67 -37.95 -19.41 -24.02
N PRO A 68 -38.30 -18.16 -23.69
CA PRO A 68 -38.99 -17.84 -22.44
C PRO A 68 -40.36 -18.54 -22.35
N LEU A 69 -40.74 -18.92 -21.12
CA LEU A 69 -41.99 -19.65 -20.83
C LEU A 69 -42.92 -18.80 -19.96
N ALA A 70 -44.06 -18.41 -20.52
CA ALA A 70 -45.13 -17.70 -19.83
C ALA A 70 -46.06 -18.65 -19.06
N GLY A 71 -46.66 -18.18 -17.97
CA GLY A 71 -47.65 -18.94 -17.20
C GLY A 71 -47.05 -20.01 -16.25
N VAL A 72 -45.73 -20.02 -16.04
CA VAL A 72 -45.07 -20.90 -15.07
C VAL A 72 -45.19 -20.30 -13.68
N SER A 73 -45.56 -21.10 -12.68
CA SER A 73 -45.63 -20.66 -11.29
C SER A 73 -44.25 -20.77 -10.65
N VAL A 74 -43.71 -19.66 -10.14
CA VAL A 74 -42.39 -19.58 -9.51
C VAL A 74 -42.56 -19.12 -8.05
N ALA A 75 -41.96 -19.87 -7.12
CA ALA A 75 -41.94 -19.55 -5.70
C ALA A 75 -40.51 -19.52 -5.15
N VAL A 76 -40.27 -18.64 -4.19
CA VAL A 76 -39.12 -18.69 -3.27
C VAL A 76 -39.63 -19.30 -1.95
N VAL A 77 -38.97 -20.35 -1.47
CA VAL A 77 -39.39 -21.16 -0.32
C VAL A 77 -38.24 -21.40 0.66
N SER A 78 -38.54 -21.75 1.92
CA SER A 78 -37.53 -22.18 2.91
C SER A 78 -37.06 -23.62 2.69
N GLU A 79 -36.09 -24.09 3.47
CA GLU A 79 -35.65 -25.50 3.51
C GLU A 79 -36.82 -26.50 3.74
N GLU A 80 -37.88 -26.09 4.45
CA GLU A 80 -39.09 -26.88 4.70
C GLU A 80 -40.20 -26.77 3.63
N ASP A 81 -39.92 -26.17 2.46
CA ASP A 81 -40.89 -25.92 1.38
C ASP A 81 -42.02 -24.94 1.77
N GLU A 82 -41.78 -24.04 2.74
CA GLU A 82 -42.72 -22.97 3.09
C GLU A 82 -42.59 -21.76 2.14
N PRO A 83 -43.65 -21.35 1.42
CA PRO A 83 -43.56 -20.25 0.47
C PRO A 83 -43.39 -18.88 1.14
N ARG A 84 -42.28 -18.20 0.83
CA ARG A 84 -41.97 -16.83 1.27
C ARG A 84 -42.46 -15.78 0.27
N SER A 85 -42.37 -16.08 -1.03
CA SER A 85 -42.93 -15.26 -2.12
C SER A 85 -43.26 -16.13 -3.33
N ALA A 86 -44.36 -15.85 -4.04
CA ALA A 86 -44.74 -16.59 -5.25
C ALA A 86 -45.39 -15.69 -6.31
N GLY A 87 -45.25 -16.07 -7.58
CA GLY A 87 -45.78 -15.35 -8.73
C GLY A 87 -45.85 -16.22 -9.98
N ILE A 88 -46.38 -15.66 -11.07
CA ILE A 88 -46.52 -16.35 -12.36
C ILE A 88 -45.73 -15.57 -13.41
N THR A 89 -45.01 -16.28 -14.29
CA THR A 89 -44.22 -15.66 -15.36
C THR A 89 -45.07 -14.97 -16.41
N ASP A 90 -44.62 -13.80 -16.85
CA ASP A 90 -45.27 -13.00 -17.89
C ASP A 90 -44.94 -13.49 -19.32
N GLY A 91 -45.34 -12.73 -20.35
CA GLY A 91 -45.08 -13.06 -21.76
C GLY A 91 -43.60 -13.09 -22.16
N SER A 92 -42.71 -12.54 -21.34
CA SER A 92 -41.24 -12.62 -21.47
C SER A 92 -40.64 -13.72 -20.58
N GLY A 93 -41.46 -14.50 -19.89
CA GLY A 93 -41.01 -15.51 -18.94
C GLY A 93 -40.49 -14.93 -17.62
N LEU A 94 -40.66 -13.62 -17.37
CA LEU A 94 -40.15 -12.94 -16.17
C LEU A 94 -41.17 -12.90 -15.03
N VAL A 95 -40.67 -12.92 -13.79
CA VAL A 95 -41.44 -12.70 -12.57
C VAL A 95 -40.54 -12.07 -11.49
N ARG A 96 -41.06 -11.08 -10.75
CA ARG A 96 -40.36 -10.46 -9.61
C ARG A 96 -40.94 -10.98 -8.30
N LEU A 97 -40.07 -11.36 -7.37
CA LEU A 97 -40.38 -12.01 -6.10
C LEU A 97 -39.59 -11.33 -4.96
N GLY A 98 -40.10 -11.42 -3.73
CA GLY A 98 -39.37 -11.02 -2.53
C GLY A 98 -38.51 -12.16 -1.96
N MET A 99 -37.42 -11.79 -1.30
CA MET A 99 -36.51 -12.68 -0.57
C MET A 99 -36.47 -12.27 0.91
N GLN A 100 -36.29 -13.24 1.80
CA GLN A 100 -36.12 -13.06 3.24
C GLN A 100 -34.89 -13.85 3.70
N ALA A 101 -34.47 -13.71 4.96
CA ALA A 101 -33.29 -14.43 5.48
C ALA A 101 -33.42 -15.97 5.38
N GLU A 102 -34.65 -16.49 5.43
CA GLU A 102 -35.04 -17.90 5.35
C GLU A 102 -35.55 -18.24 3.93
N SER A 103 -34.81 -17.85 2.89
CA SER A 103 -35.14 -18.07 1.48
C SER A 103 -34.06 -18.90 0.82
N ASP A 104 -34.29 -20.21 0.83
CA ASP A 104 -33.26 -21.21 0.55
C ASP A 104 -33.39 -21.79 -0.87
N TRP A 105 -34.61 -21.89 -1.40
CA TRP A 105 -34.90 -22.52 -2.68
C TRP A 105 -35.74 -21.61 -3.59
N ILE A 106 -35.53 -21.74 -4.91
CA ILE A 106 -36.43 -21.27 -5.95
C ILE A 106 -37.01 -22.45 -6.73
N VAL A 107 -38.34 -22.48 -6.84
CA VAL A 107 -39.11 -23.58 -7.43
C VAL A 107 -39.96 -23.06 -8.57
N ALA A 108 -39.69 -23.50 -9.80
CA ALA A 108 -40.54 -23.30 -10.96
C ALA A 108 -41.41 -24.53 -11.19
N SER A 109 -42.70 -24.33 -11.46
CA SER A 109 -43.70 -25.40 -11.56
C SER A 109 -44.70 -25.15 -12.69
N SER A 110 -45.00 -26.22 -13.44
CA SER A 110 -46.02 -26.29 -14.49
C SER A 110 -46.85 -27.57 -14.31
N GLU A 111 -47.89 -27.79 -15.14
CA GLU A 111 -48.79 -28.94 -14.97
C GLU A 111 -48.10 -30.32 -14.95
N ASN A 112 -46.96 -30.48 -15.64
CA ASN A 112 -46.25 -31.76 -15.79
C ASN A 112 -44.72 -31.66 -15.59
N ASP A 113 -44.22 -30.55 -15.04
CA ASP A 113 -42.77 -30.32 -14.87
C ASP A 113 -42.50 -29.44 -13.65
N VAL A 114 -41.41 -29.72 -12.94
CA VAL A 114 -40.96 -28.98 -11.76
C VAL A 114 -39.44 -28.89 -11.75
N HIS A 115 -38.92 -27.69 -11.49
CA HIS A 115 -37.50 -27.42 -11.31
C HIS A 115 -37.30 -26.70 -9.98
N ALA A 116 -36.57 -27.32 -9.06
CA ALA A 116 -36.22 -26.75 -7.75
C ALA A 116 -34.69 -26.70 -7.60
N VAL A 117 -34.16 -25.51 -7.33
CA VAL A 117 -32.73 -25.26 -7.08
C VAL A 117 -32.52 -24.36 -5.88
N ALA A 118 -31.43 -24.58 -5.15
CA ALA A 118 -31.02 -23.72 -4.04
C ALA A 118 -30.67 -22.32 -4.56
N LEU A 119 -31.25 -21.29 -3.93
CA LEU A 119 -31.35 -19.91 -4.42
C LEU A 119 -29.99 -19.20 -4.55
N GLN A 120 -29.03 -19.59 -3.70
CA GLN A 120 -27.70 -18.96 -3.57
C GLN A 120 -26.58 -19.80 -4.20
N ASP A 121 -26.89 -21.04 -4.56
CA ASP A 121 -25.92 -22.11 -4.81
C ASP A 121 -25.44 -22.18 -6.27
N TYR A 122 -25.97 -21.29 -7.12
CA TYR A 122 -25.84 -21.25 -8.59
C TYR A 122 -25.36 -19.88 -9.10
N ASP A 123 -24.76 -19.07 -8.22
CA ASP A 123 -24.25 -17.74 -8.54
C ASP A 123 -23.11 -17.78 -9.57
N THR A 124 -23.18 -16.86 -10.53
CA THR A 124 -22.24 -16.72 -11.64
C THR A 124 -20.96 -16.03 -11.17
N SER A 125 -19.79 -16.63 -11.44
CA SER A 125 -18.49 -16.02 -11.12
C SER A 125 -18.15 -14.85 -12.07
N LEU A 126 -18.62 -13.65 -11.72
CA LEU A 126 -18.39 -12.42 -12.49
C LEU A 126 -16.92 -11.97 -12.59
N TYR A 127 -16.00 -12.49 -11.76
CA TYR A 127 -14.55 -12.19 -11.81
C TYR A 127 -13.94 -12.24 -13.22
N ARG A 128 -14.45 -13.11 -14.10
CA ARG A 128 -13.94 -13.31 -15.46
C ARG A 128 -14.43 -12.29 -16.49
N THR A 129 -15.36 -11.39 -16.16
CA THR A 129 -15.80 -10.31 -17.06
C THR A 129 -15.00 -9.02 -16.91
N GLY A 130 -14.08 -8.95 -15.93
CA GLY A 130 -13.25 -7.76 -15.69
C GLY A 130 -13.96 -6.57 -15.04
N VAL A 131 -15.26 -6.68 -14.74
CA VAL A 131 -16.02 -5.60 -14.07
C VAL A 131 -15.83 -5.65 -12.54
N PRO A 132 -15.79 -4.50 -11.84
CA PRO A 132 -15.80 -4.48 -10.38
C PRO A 132 -17.15 -4.99 -9.85
N THR A 133 -17.11 -5.84 -8.83
CA THR A 133 -18.30 -6.52 -8.27
C THR A 133 -18.29 -6.48 -6.75
N SER A 134 -19.46 -6.30 -6.13
CA SER A 134 -19.56 -6.44 -4.68
C SER A 134 -19.59 -7.92 -4.30
N TYR A 135 -18.79 -8.29 -3.31
CA TYR A 135 -18.77 -9.66 -2.77
C TYR A 135 -19.69 -9.85 -1.54
N TYR A 136 -20.29 -8.78 -1.04
CA TYR A 136 -21.19 -8.80 0.12
C TYR A 136 -22.46 -8.00 -0.18
N ASP A 137 -23.60 -8.40 0.39
CA ASP A 137 -24.81 -7.57 0.44
C ASP A 137 -24.56 -6.44 1.47
N GLU A 138 -23.86 -5.41 1.01
CA GLU A 138 -23.63 -4.19 1.74
C GLU A 138 -24.83 -3.28 1.49
N GLY A 139 -25.73 -3.17 2.48
CA GLY A 139 -26.86 -2.24 2.42
C GLY A 139 -26.41 -0.76 2.40
N GLU A 140 -27.31 0.18 2.70
CA GLU A 140 -26.99 1.61 2.72
C GLU A 140 -25.92 1.97 3.78
N ARG A 141 -24.65 1.87 3.39
CA ARG A 141 -23.48 2.25 4.20
C ARG A 141 -23.02 3.67 3.85
N PRO A 142 -22.62 4.50 4.83
CA PRO A 142 -22.00 5.78 4.55
C PRO A 142 -20.62 5.57 3.91
N VAL A 143 -20.39 6.21 2.77
CA VAL A 143 -19.05 6.47 2.24
C VAL A 143 -18.39 7.50 3.14
N LEU A 144 -17.15 7.23 3.56
CA LEU A 144 -16.36 8.10 4.43
C LEU A 144 -15.07 8.51 3.71
N MET A 145 -14.70 9.78 3.86
CA MET A 145 -13.39 10.31 3.50
C MET A 145 -12.73 10.81 4.79
N LEU A 146 -11.49 10.36 5.04
CA LEU A 146 -10.66 10.83 6.16
C LEU A 146 -9.32 11.28 5.59
N PHE A 147 -8.91 12.51 5.87
CA PHE A 147 -7.61 13.05 5.47
C PHE A 147 -7.03 13.97 6.54
N SER A 148 -5.77 14.36 6.37
CA SER A 148 -5.04 15.22 7.30
C SER A 148 -4.25 16.29 6.58
N ASP A 149 -3.64 17.23 7.31
CA ASP A 149 -2.75 18.25 6.73
C ASP A 149 -1.52 17.66 6.01
N ARG A 150 -1.00 16.52 6.51
CA ARG A 150 0.11 15.77 5.92
C ARG A 150 0.03 14.28 6.28
N ASN A 151 0.96 13.47 5.77
CA ASN A 151 1.09 12.03 6.10
C ASN A 151 2.45 11.66 6.72
N LEU A 152 3.28 12.65 7.07
CA LEU A 152 4.57 12.47 7.72
C LEU A 152 4.70 13.43 8.91
N TYR A 153 4.87 12.89 10.11
CA TYR A 153 4.86 13.62 11.38
C TYR A 153 6.06 13.26 12.24
N ARG A 154 6.51 14.20 13.07
CA ARG A 154 7.50 13.96 14.12
C ARG A 154 6.83 13.54 15.44
N PRO A 155 7.52 12.77 16.30
CA PRO A 155 7.17 12.56 17.70
C PRO A 155 6.68 13.84 18.40
N GLY A 156 5.45 13.84 18.91
CA GLY A 156 4.84 15.00 19.58
C GLY A 156 4.28 16.10 18.67
N ASP A 157 4.30 15.95 17.33
CA ASP A 157 3.56 16.86 16.44
C ASP A 157 2.05 16.79 16.71
N THR A 158 1.32 17.87 16.36
CA THR A 158 -0.14 17.82 16.27
C THR A 158 -0.56 17.42 14.85
N ILE A 159 -1.44 16.42 14.77
CA ILE A 159 -2.14 16.01 13.55
C ILE A 159 -3.51 16.69 13.47
N HIS A 160 -3.89 17.12 12.28
CA HIS A 160 -5.14 17.85 12.00
C HIS A 160 -6.02 17.05 11.04
N LEU A 161 -6.99 16.29 11.56
CA LEU A 161 -7.86 15.43 10.76
C LEU A 161 -9.12 16.17 10.28
N LYS A 162 -9.54 15.87 9.04
CA LYS A 162 -10.86 16.18 8.49
C LYS A 162 -11.56 14.90 8.06
N ALA A 163 -12.79 14.72 8.51
CA ALA A 163 -13.70 13.71 8.00
C ALA A 163 -14.85 14.35 7.19
N ILE A 164 -15.25 13.68 6.11
CA ILE A 164 -16.44 13.99 5.31
C ILE A 164 -17.19 12.66 5.09
N SER A 165 -18.52 12.68 5.10
CA SER A 165 -19.37 11.51 4.93
C SER A 165 -20.54 11.78 4.02
N ARG A 166 -20.85 10.79 3.17
CA ARG A 166 -22.03 10.76 2.29
C ARG A 166 -22.65 9.39 2.34
N ILE A 167 -23.91 9.28 1.95
CA ILE A 167 -24.61 8.00 1.87
C ILE A 167 -25.37 7.96 0.54
N TRP A 168 -25.31 6.82 -0.15
CA TRP A 168 -26.19 6.57 -1.29
C TRP A 168 -27.56 6.16 -0.74
N GLN A 169 -28.57 6.99 -0.98
CA GLN A 169 -29.97 6.77 -0.60
C GLN A 169 -30.84 6.95 -1.83
N ASP A 170 -31.72 5.99 -2.12
CA ASP A 170 -32.53 5.96 -3.35
C ASP A 170 -31.69 6.16 -4.64
N GLU A 171 -30.45 5.66 -4.65
CA GLU A 171 -29.45 5.85 -5.71
C GLU A 171 -28.96 7.30 -5.97
N GLU A 172 -29.25 8.25 -5.07
CA GLU A 172 -28.66 9.60 -5.04
C GLU A 172 -27.72 9.80 -3.84
N LEU A 173 -26.77 10.75 -3.94
CA LEU A 173 -25.78 11.00 -2.90
C LEU A 173 -26.25 12.04 -1.87
N ALA A 174 -26.61 11.58 -0.67
CA ALA A 174 -27.15 12.40 0.41
C ALA A 174 -26.15 12.63 1.57
N VAL A 175 -26.46 13.60 2.43
CA VAL A 175 -25.76 13.82 3.71
C VAL A 175 -26.43 12.98 4.80
N PRO A 176 -25.73 12.05 5.47
CA PRO A 176 -26.31 11.24 6.53
C PRO A 176 -26.54 12.08 7.80
N ALA A 177 -27.77 12.03 8.33
CA ALA A 177 -28.18 12.84 9.48
C ALA A 177 -27.61 12.31 10.81
N ASN A 178 -26.93 13.17 11.57
CA ASN A 178 -26.38 12.90 12.91
C ASN A 178 -25.55 11.60 12.98
N LEU A 179 -24.70 11.37 11.98
CA LEU A 179 -23.88 10.16 11.91
C LEU A 179 -22.85 10.14 13.04
N SER A 180 -22.93 9.12 13.90
CA SER A 180 -21.94 8.84 14.94
C SER A 180 -20.91 7.84 14.42
N ALA A 181 -19.64 8.14 14.70
CA ALA A 181 -18.49 7.35 14.30
C ALA A 181 -17.51 7.16 15.48
N THR A 182 -16.80 6.04 15.48
CA THR A 182 -15.68 5.74 16.36
C THR A 182 -14.40 6.05 15.60
N LEU A 183 -13.53 6.89 16.17
CA LEU A 183 -12.17 7.14 15.66
C LEU A 183 -11.16 6.42 16.55
N SER A 184 -10.38 5.52 15.97
CA SER A 184 -9.30 4.78 16.65
C SER A 184 -7.95 5.15 16.06
N LEU A 185 -6.93 5.35 16.90
CA LEU A 185 -5.53 5.44 16.50
C LEU A 185 -4.87 4.07 16.69
N ILE A 186 -4.39 3.51 15.60
CA ILE A 186 -3.65 2.25 15.54
C ILE A 186 -2.16 2.56 15.32
N ASP A 187 -1.29 1.91 16.08
CA ASP A 187 0.16 2.06 16.00
C ASP A 187 0.84 1.00 15.09
N PRO A 188 2.18 1.04 14.92
CA PRO A 188 2.90 0.08 14.07
C PRO A 188 2.78 -1.37 14.52
N HIS A 189 2.33 -1.62 15.75
CA HIS A 189 2.14 -2.95 16.36
C HIS A 189 0.71 -3.47 16.20
N TRP A 190 -0.17 -2.67 15.58
CA TRP A 190 -1.62 -2.87 15.47
C TRP A 190 -2.40 -2.69 16.79
N ASP A 191 -1.78 -2.09 17.80
CA ASP A 191 -2.45 -1.78 19.07
C ASP A 191 -3.25 -0.47 18.98
N THR A 192 -4.40 -0.44 19.65
CA THR A 192 -5.25 0.77 19.71
C THR A 192 -4.77 1.71 20.82
N VAL A 193 -4.03 2.74 20.44
CA VAL A 193 -3.46 3.77 21.35
C VAL A 193 -4.53 4.74 21.86
N LEU A 194 -5.53 5.03 21.02
CA LEU A 194 -6.63 5.93 21.34
C LEU A 194 -7.90 5.40 20.68
N GLN A 195 -9.03 5.55 21.37
CA GLN A 195 -10.36 5.36 20.79
C GLN A 195 -11.29 6.46 21.31
N THR A 196 -12.02 7.11 20.43
CA THR A 196 -12.98 8.17 20.78
C THR A 196 -14.23 8.12 19.91
N ASN A 197 -15.37 8.53 20.46
CA ASN A 197 -16.63 8.64 19.73
C ASN A 197 -16.85 10.09 19.28
N LEU A 198 -17.24 10.25 18.02
CA LEU A 198 -17.41 11.51 17.32
C LEU A 198 -18.78 11.54 16.63
N THR A 199 -19.32 12.73 16.40
CA THR A 199 -20.57 12.92 15.65
C THR A 199 -20.33 13.97 14.57
N LEU A 200 -20.69 13.65 13.33
CA LEU A 200 -20.51 14.55 12.19
C LEU A 200 -21.59 15.64 12.17
N GLY A 201 -21.22 16.84 11.75
CA GLY A 201 -22.10 18.00 11.68
C GLY A 201 -23.12 17.97 10.52
N GLU A 202 -23.92 19.03 10.40
CA GLU A 202 -25.04 19.13 9.44
C GLU A 202 -24.67 18.98 7.95
N LEU A 203 -23.39 19.14 7.59
CA LEU A 203 -22.88 18.93 6.22
C LEU A 203 -22.22 17.54 6.02
N GLY A 204 -22.37 16.65 7.00
CA GLY A 204 -21.71 15.35 7.04
C GLY A 204 -20.20 15.52 7.15
N SER A 205 -19.72 16.40 8.03
CA SER A 205 -18.29 16.70 8.15
C SER A 205 -17.87 16.97 9.60
N LEU A 206 -16.58 16.79 9.89
CA LEU A 206 -15.97 16.98 11.20
C LEU A 206 -14.48 17.34 11.04
N ASP A 207 -13.97 18.19 11.92
CA ASP A 207 -12.54 18.46 12.14
C ASP A 207 -12.13 18.01 13.55
N TRP A 208 -10.91 17.49 13.70
CA TRP A 208 -10.40 16.96 14.96
C TRP A 208 -8.87 17.00 15.04
N ASP A 209 -8.34 17.56 16.13
CA ASP A 209 -6.90 17.74 16.36
C ASP A 209 -6.39 16.80 17.46
N HIS A 210 -5.17 16.29 17.31
CA HIS A 210 -4.53 15.43 18.33
C HIS A 210 -3.01 15.57 18.36
N THR A 211 -2.42 15.60 19.56
CA THR A 211 -0.97 15.55 19.73
C THR A 211 -0.51 14.11 19.74
N LEU A 212 0.32 13.75 18.75
CA LEU A 212 0.82 12.39 18.54
C LEU A 212 1.77 11.94 19.67
N PRO A 213 1.88 10.63 19.93
CA PRO A 213 2.81 10.11 20.92
C PRO A 213 4.28 10.41 20.56
N THR A 214 5.18 10.28 21.54
CA THR A 214 6.62 10.47 21.31
C THR A 214 7.35 9.18 20.90
N ALA A 215 6.70 8.03 21.03
CA ALA A 215 7.18 6.69 20.64
C ALA A 215 5.99 5.70 20.68
N PRO A 216 6.04 4.55 19.98
CA PRO A 216 7.07 4.15 18.99
C PRO A 216 7.01 5.01 17.72
N THR A 217 8.08 5.00 16.94
CA THR A 217 8.10 5.54 15.56
C THR A 217 7.79 4.43 14.56
N GLY A 218 7.13 4.76 13.46
CA GLY A 218 6.72 3.82 12.42
C GLY A 218 5.44 4.26 11.72
N ASP A 219 4.78 3.34 11.03
CA ASP A 219 3.50 3.62 10.35
C ASP A 219 2.32 3.49 11.31
N TYR A 220 1.55 4.56 11.41
CA TYR A 220 0.31 4.65 12.19
C TYR A 220 -0.88 4.75 11.25
N SER A 221 -2.08 4.46 11.77
CA SER A 221 -3.32 4.74 11.05
C SER A 221 -4.44 5.20 11.97
N PHE A 222 -5.19 6.20 11.53
CA PHE A 222 -6.48 6.52 12.09
C PHE A 222 -7.57 5.74 11.36
N HIS A 223 -8.40 5.00 12.09
CA HIS A 223 -9.55 4.27 11.57
C HIS A 223 -10.84 4.97 12.05
N LEU A 224 -11.71 5.37 11.11
CA LEU A 224 -13.01 5.96 11.39
C LEU A 224 -14.11 4.97 10.99
N GLU A 225 -14.89 4.49 11.95
CA GLU A 225 -15.89 3.43 11.77
C GLU A 225 -17.27 3.89 12.26
N THR A 226 -18.33 3.58 11.50
CA THR A 226 -19.70 3.97 11.85
C THR A 226 -20.55 2.76 12.22
N ALA A 227 -21.57 2.96 13.06
CA ALA A 227 -22.40 1.87 13.57
C ALA A 227 -23.19 1.10 12.48
N ASN A 228 -23.35 1.69 11.29
CA ASN A 228 -23.94 1.08 10.09
C ASN A 228 -22.89 0.59 9.07
N GLY A 229 -21.62 0.45 9.45
CA GLY A 229 -20.59 -0.24 8.67
C GLY A 229 -19.84 0.60 7.63
N GLY A 230 -20.06 1.92 7.57
CA GLY A 230 -19.18 2.82 6.82
C GLY A 230 -17.83 2.96 7.51
N MET A 231 -16.74 2.83 6.76
CA MET A 231 -15.37 2.87 7.27
C MET A 231 -14.47 3.75 6.39
N ALA A 232 -13.49 4.43 7.01
CA ALA A 232 -12.37 5.06 6.32
C ALA A 232 -11.10 4.96 7.18
N TRP A 233 -9.94 5.02 6.56
CA TRP A 233 -8.66 5.11 7.28
C TRP A 233 -7.75 6.17 6.69
N TRP A 234 -6.92 6.77 7.54
CA TRP A 234 -5.83 7.66 7.15
C TRP A 234 -4.51 7.10 7.68
N ARG A 235 -3.57 6.80 6.79
CA ARG A 235 -2.24 6.30 7.15
C ARG A 235 -1.24 7.44 7.18
N PHE A 236 -0.34 7.41 8.16
CA PHE A 236 0.73 8.38 8.28
C PHE A 236 1.96 7.75 8.96
N THR A 237 3.15 8.19 8.60
CA THR A 237 4.38 7.74 9.25
C THR A 237 4.75 8.73 10.36
N LEU A 238 4.94 8.22 11.57
CA LEU A 238 5.53 8.93 12.70
C LEU A 238 7.03 8.68 12.74
N ALA A 239 7.82 9.60 12.21
CA ALA A 239 9.27 9.48 12.09
C ALA A 239 9.99 10.82 12.27
N GLU A 240 11.27 10.77 12.56
CA GLU A 240 12.11 11.98 12.64
C GLU A 240 12.79 12.22 11.30
N TYR A 241 12.40 13.30 10.61
CA TYR A 241 12.79 13.55 9.22
C TYR A 241 13.35 14.97 9.00
N GLN A 242 14.15 15.10 7.94
CA GLN A 242 14.62 16.37 7.38
C GLN A 242 13.86 16.65 6.06
N PRO A 243 13.18 17.80 5.90
CA PRO A 243 12.53 18.17 4.64
C PRO A 243 13.53 18.28 3.47
N ASP A 244 13.06 18.09 2.25
CA ASP A 244 13.83 18.37 1.04
C ASP A 244 14.18 19.88 0.98
N ALA A 245 15.46 20.25 0.97
CA ALA A 245 15.85 21.66 0.86
C ALA A 245 15.80 22.21 -0.57
N PHE A 246 15.74 21.33 -1.57
CA PHE A 246 15.71 21.65 -2.99
C PHE A 246 14.81 20.68 -3.76
N GLU A 247 14.55 20.97 -5.03
CA GLU A 247 13.93 20.06 -5.98
C GLU A 247 14.91 19.72 -7.10
N VAL A 248 14.82 18.50 -7.62
CA VAL A 248 15.54 18.04 -8.82
C VAL A 248 14.49 17.66 -9.86
N THR A 249 14.64 18.20 -11.06
CA THR A 249 13.78 17.88 -12.22
C THR A 249 14.65 17.32 -13.32
N LEU A 250 14.28 16.14 -13.83
CA LEU A 250 14.91 15.51 -14.98
C LEU A 250 14.01 15.69 -16.20
N ASN A 251 14.38 16.59 -17.11
CA ASN A 251 13.59 16.87 -18.31
C ASN A 251 14.18 16.07 -19.47
N ALA A 252 13.51 14.99 -19.87
CA ALA A 252 13.86 14.18 -21.04
C ALA A 252 12.81 14.38 -22.15
N PRO A 253 13.16 14.17 -23.43
CA PRO A 253 12.15 14.08 -24.49
C PRO A 253 11.23 12.87 -24.26
N SER A 254 9.97 12.97 -24.71
CA SER A 254 8.99 11.88 -24.65
C SER A 254 9.41 10.68 -25.48
N ASP A 255 9.95 10.95 -26.67
CA ASP A 255 10.34 9.99 -27.69
C ASP A 255 11.64 10.43 -28.38
N LEU A 256 12.31 9.49 -29.03
CA LEU A 256 13.52 9.72 -29.83
C LEU A 256 13.42 9.02 -31.19
N ALA A 257 13.88 9.69 -32.24
CA ALA A 257 14.08 9.05 -33.54
C ALA A 257 15.20 7.99 -33.49
N PRO A 258 15.24 7.01 -34.41
CA PRO A 258 16.20 5.93 -34.32
C PRO A 258 17.61 6.41 -34.66
N GLY A 259 18.51 6.37 -33.68
CA GLY A 259 19.85 6.94 -33.75
C GLY A 259 19.95 8.41 -33.31
N GLU A 260 18.85 9.01 -32.83
CA GLU A 260 18.87 10.30 -32.15
C GLU A 260 19.55 10.18 -30.78
N ARG A 261 20.26 11.24 -30.37
CA ARG A 261 20.93 11.29 -29.08
C ARG A 261 19.93 11.73 -28.01
N LEU A 262 19.85 10.96 -26.93
CA LEU A 262 19.15 11.41 -25.73
C LEU A 262 19.91 12.56 -25.07
N ASP A 263 19.26 13.72 -24.96
CA ASP A 263 19.76 14.90 -24.23
C ASP A 263 18.82 15.21 -23.05
N ALA A 264 18.97 14.49 -21.93
CA ALA A 264 18.12 14.65 -20.75
C ALA A 264 18.69 15.69 -19.77
N ARG A 265 17.96 16.79 -19.52
CA ARG A 265 18.44 17.96 -18.78
C ARG A 265 18.04 17.93 -17.31
N VAL A 266 19.04 17.71 -16.45
CA VAL A 266 18.91 17.83 -14.99
C VAL A 266 18.95 19.30 -14.59
N SER A 267 17.88 19.78 -13.96
CA SER A 267 17.81 21.10 -13.33
C SER A 267 17.51 20.93 -11.85
N ALA A 268 18.10 21.76 -10.99
CA ALA A 268 17.86 21.72 -9.55
C ALA A 268 17.80 23.13 -8.95
N ARG A 269 16.89 23.33 -7.99
CA ARG A 269 16.58 24.63 -7.37
C ARG A 269 16.20 24.43 -5.91
N TYR A 270 16.75 25.24 -5.01
CA TYR A 270 16.32 25.27 -3.61
C TYR A 270 14.84 25.68 -3.50
N LEU A 271 14.10 25.18 -2.50
CA LEU A 271 12.65 25.46 -2.38
C LEU A 271 12.33 26.95 -2.16
N PHE A 272 13.31 27.75 -1.72
CA PHE A 272 13.24 29.22 -1.62
C PHE A 272 13.65 29.97 -2.91
N GLY A 273 13.82 29.26 -4.03
CA GLY A 273 13.92 29.83 -5.37
C GLY A 273 15.32 29.92 -5.98
N SER A 274 16.41 29.87 -5.22
CA SER A 274 17.79 29.98 -5.78
C SER A 274 18.19 28.68 -6.52
N PRO A 275 18.96 28.74 -7.63
CA PRO A 275 19.42 27.52 -8.30
C PRO A 275 20.44 26.75 -7.45
N VAL A 276 20.40 25.41 -7.50
CA VAL A 276 21.51 24.60 -6.96
C VAL A 276 22.71 24.78 -7.89
N SER A 277 23.90 24.95 -7.32
CA SER A 277 25.13 25.17 -8.08
C SER A 277 26.27 24.34 -7.51
N ARG A 278 27.00 23.64 -8.38
CA ARG A 278 28.05 22.67 -8.02
C ARG A 278 27.52 21.44 -7.28
N GLY A 279 26.31 21.00 -7.61
CA GLY A 279 25.79 19.73 -7.11
C GLY A 279 26.51 18.55 -7.77
N GLU A 280 26.88 17.54 -7.01
CA GLU A 280 27.42 16.28 -7.53
C GLU A 280 26.26 15.44 -8.08
N VAL A 281 26.41 14.88 -9.27
CA VAL A 281 25.35 14.11 -9.95
C VAL A 281 25.79 12.67 -10.10
N ARG A 282 24.91 11.72 -9.77
CA ARG A 282 25.01 10.32 -10.18
C ARG A 282 23.81 9.97 -11.03
N TRP A 283 23.97 9.03 -11.94
CA TRP A 283 22.88 8.60 -12.80
C TRP A 283 22.98 7.13 -13.20
N THR A 284 21.82 6.55 -13.48
CA THR A 284 21.66 5.21 -14.03
C THR A 284 20.62 5.28 -15.15
N VAL A 285 20.86 4.56 -16.24
CA VAL A 285 19.93 4.46 -17.38
C VAL A 285 19.68 2.99 -17.67
N SER A 286 18.45 2.53 -17.49
CA SER A 286 18.02 1.19 -17.88
C SER A 286 17.19 1.22 -19.16
N GLN A 287 17.30 0.17 -19.98
CA GLN A 287 16.60 0.07 -21.26
C GLN A 287 15.94 -1.31 -21.38
N ARG A 288 14.65 -1.33 -21.70
CA ARG A 288 13.86 -2.55 -21.94
C ARG A 288 13.10 -2.44 -23.25
N ASP A 289 12.82 -3.56 -23.89
CA ASP A 289 12.00 -3.57 -25.11
C ASP A 289 10.54 -3.21 -24.76
N ALA A 290 9.90 -2.40 -25.59
CA ALA A 290 8.63 -1.73 -25.25
C ALA A 290 7.53 -1.92 -26.31
N GLY A 291 6.30 -1.68 -25.88
CA GLY A 291 5.11 -1.70 -26.73
C GLY A 291 5.08 -0.55 -27.74
N PHE A 292 4.25 -0.68 -28.79
CA PHE A 292 3.87 0.44 -29.64
C PHE A 292 2.37 0.37 -29.96
N ALA A 293 1.61 1.36 -29.50
CA ALA A 293 0.16 1.44 -29.68
C ALA A 293 -0.24 2.91 -29.94
N PRO A 294 -0.23 3.37 -31.20
CA PRO A 294 -0.53 4.75 -31.55
C PRO A 294 -2.03 5.08 -31.40
N ALA A 295 -2.33 6.27 -30.89
CA ALA A 295 -3.70 6.70 -30.66
C ALA A 295 -4.56 6.74 -31.94
N GLY A 296 -5.80 6.24 -31.86
CA GLY A 296 -6.72 6.15 -33.00
C GLY A 296 -6.47 4.95 -33.92
N PHE A 297 -5.68 3.97 -33.48
CA PHE A 297 -5.50 2.66 -34.08
C PHE A 297 -5.97 1.54 -33.14
N ASP A 298 -7.08 1.75 -32.45
CA ASP A 298 -7.72 0.74 -31.62
C ASP A 298 -8.13 -0.47 -32.49
N GLY A 299 -7.82 -1.69 -32.03
CA GLY A 299 -7.97 -2.91 -32.83
C GLY A 299 -6.91 -3.07 -33.93
N TRP A 300 -5.69 -2.57 -33.72
CA TRP A 300 -4.53 -2.83 -34.57
C TRP A 300 -3.33 -3.27 -33.74
N SER A 301 -2.75 -4.40 -34.12
CA SER A 301 -1.51 -4.91 -33.58
C SER A 301 -0.30 -4.37 -34.34
N PHE A 302 0.61 -3.70 -33.63
CA PHE A 302 1.94 -3.33 -34.10
C PHE A 302 2.97 -4.19 -33.35
N ILE A 303 4.23 -4.24 -33.85
CA ILE A 303 5.33 -5.03 -33.27
C ILE A 303 4.94 -6.51 -33.02
N ALA A 304 5.40 -7.17 -31.95
CA ALA A 304 4.97 -8.54 -31.63
C ALA A 304 3.79 -8.57 -30.64
N PHE A 305 2.65 -9.11 -31.07
CA PHE A 305 1.45 -9.30 -30.26
C PHE A 305 0.91 -10.74 -30.37
N ASP A 306 0.31 -11.25 -29.28
CA ASP A 306 -0.22 -12.63 -29.16
C ASP A 306 0.73 -13.75 -29.68
N VAL A 307 2.01 -13.63 -29.35
CA VAL A 307 3.05 -14.62 -29.70
C VAL A 307 3.39 -15.48 -28.47
N PRO A 308 3.46 -16.83 -28.59
CA PRO A 308 3.95 -17.71 -27.53
C PRO A 308 5.27 -17.23 -26.90
N TRP A 309 5.39 -17.31 -25.58
CA TRP A 309 6.54 -16.72 -24.87
C TRP A 309 7.87 -17.34 -25.32
N GLU A 310 7.88 -18.65 -25.61
CA GLU A 310 9.03 -19.40 -26.11
C GLU A 310 9.58 -18.88 -27.45
N LEU A 311 8.77 -18.21 -28.26
CA LEU A 311 9.18 -17.61 -29.54
C LEU A 311 9.73 -16.18 -29.41
N ARG A 312 9.56 -15.54 -28.24
CA ARG A 312 10.09 -14.20 -27.92
C ARG A 312 11.07 -14.19 -26.74
N ALA A 313 11.31 -15.33 -26.09
CA ALA A 313 12.13 -15.46 -24.89
C ALA A 313 13.59 -15.00 -25.09
N GLU A 314 14.16 -15.24 -26.27
CA GLU A 314 15.51 -14.80 -26.64
C GLU A 314 15.54 -13.35 -27.18
N GLU A 315 14.36 -12.72 -27.30
CA GLU A 315 14.18 -11.38 -27.85
C GLU A 315 14.02 -10.31 -26.75
N GLU A 316 13.78 -10.68 -25.49
CA GLU A 316 13.77 -9.74 -24.34
C GLU A 316 15.19 -9.34 -23.93
N SER A 317 15.49 -8.04 -23.92
CA SER A 317 16.79 -7.51 -23.53
C SER A 317 16.68 -6.42 -22.46
N TRP A 318 17.49 -6.54 -21.41
CA TRP A 318 17.68 -5.51 -20.38
C TRP A 318 19.12 -5.02 -20.41
N THR A 319 19.32 -3.72 -20.56
CA THR A 319 20.65 -3.09 -20.42
C THR A 319 20.60 -2.00 -19.36
N SER A 320 21.74 -1.75 -18.71
CA SER A 320 21.88 -0.72 -17.67
C SER A 320 23.27 -0.09 -17.76
N THR A 321 23.31 1.24 -17.71
CA THR A 321 24.54 2.06 -17.77
C THR A 321 24.52 3.07 -16.63
N GLU A 322 25.67 3.34 -15.99
CA GLU A 322 25.79 4.29 -14.88
C GLU A 322 26.92 5.30 -15.10
N GLY A 323 26.89 6.41 -14.36
CA GLY A 323 27.99 7.38 -14.33
C GLY A 323 27.77 8.56 -13.38
N ASP A 324 28.77 9.43 -13.33
CA ASP A 324 28.80 10.62 -12.46
C ASP A 324 28.86 11.93 -13.29
N GLY A 325 28.66 13.07 -12.62
CA GLY A 325 28.67 14.40 -13.22
C GLY A 325 28.66 15.54 -12.19
N VAL A 326 28.64 16.78 -12.68
CA VAL A 326 28.50 17.98 -11.83
C VAL A 326 27.48 18.92 -12.46
N HIS A 327 26.47 19.32 -11.68
CA HIS A 327 25.48 20.31 -12.05
C HIS A 327 25.99 21.73 -11.78
N THR A 328 25.77 22.65 -12.72
CA THR A 328 26.01 24.09 -12.52
C THR A 328 24.83 24.91 -13.00
N ALA A 329 24.51 26.01 -12.29
CA ALA A 329 23.41 26.90 -12.63
C ALA A 329 23.54 27.57 -14.02
N ALA A 330 24.75 27.63 -14.59
CA ALA A 330 25.01 28.27 -15.88
C ALA A 330 24.71 27.35 -17.08
N THR A 331 25.00 26.05 -16.97
CA THR A 331 24.85 25.08 -18.06
C THR A 331 23.69 24.10 -17.84
N ASN A 332 23.30 23.86 -16.57
CA ASN A 332 22.72 22.61 -16.09
C ASN A 332 23.64 21.39 -16.36
N PHE A 333 23.25 20.22 -15.86
CA PHE A 333 23.84 18.95 -16.27
C PHE A 333 22.94 18.33 -17.36
N VAL A 334 23.56 17.76 -18.40
CA VAL A 334 22.85 17.07 -19.49
C VAL A 334 23.36 15.64 -19.54
N LEU A 335 22.47 14.70 -19.26
CA LEU A 335 22.68 13.27 -19.32
C LEU A 335 22.52 12.80 -20.77
N THR A 336 23.59 12.23 -21.33
CA THR A 336 23.62 11.74 -22.71
C THR A 336 24.21 10.33 -22.81
N PRO A 337 23.45 9.28 -22.44
CA PRO A 337 23.91 7.90 -22.53
C PRO A 337 24.00 7.44 -24.00
N GLU A 338 24.82 6.41 -24.25
CA GLU A 338 24.69 5.63 -25.48
C GLU A 338 23.50 4.67 -25.35
N LEU A 339 22.54 4.75 -26.28
CA LEU A 339 21.38 3.86 -26.31
C LEU A 339 21.67 2.62 -27.16
N SER A 340 21.26 1.46 -26.67
CA SER A 340 21.53 0.16 -27.29
C SER A 340 20.28 -0.39 -27.98
N PHE A 341 20.36 -0.65 -29.28
CA PHE A 341 19.27 -1.23 -30.04
C PHE A 341 19.28 -2.76 -29.98
N ASN A 342 18.09 -3.37 -29.91
CA ASN A 342 17.90 -4.81 -29.94
C ASN A 342 17.58 -5.29 -31.39
N PRO A 343 18.51 -5.96 -32.10
CA PRO A 343 18.26 -6.41 -33.47
C PRO A 343 17.31 -7.60 -33.56
N ALA A 344 17.09 -8.34 -32.46
CA ALA A 344 16.17 -9.48 -32.42
C ALA A 344 14.70 -8.99 -32.41
N ALA A 345 14.38 -8.07 -31.49
CA ALA A 345 13.09 -7.37 -31.41
C ALA A 345 13.21 -5.92 -31.95
N PRO A 346 12.93 -5.65 -33.25
CA PRO A 346 13.07 -4.31 -33.83
C PRO A 346 11.91 -3.37 -33.48
N GLN A 347 11.53 -3.32 -32.20
CA GLN A 347 10.48 -2.50 -31.61
C GLN A 347 11.07 -1.31 -30.83
N PRO A 348 10.25 -0.32 -30.41
CA PRO A 348 10.75 0.75 -29.54
C PRO A 348 11.31 0.18 -28.23
N ARG A 349 12.18 0.95 -27.58
CA ARG A 349 12.68 0.66 -26.24
C ARG A 349 12.24 1.74 -25.27
N GLU A 350 11.79 1.33 -24.10
CA GLU A 350 11.58 2.22 -22.97
C GLU A 350 12.93 2.43 -22.29
N VAL A 351 13.29 3.70 -22.10
CA VAL A 351 14.54 4.16 -21.51
C VAL A 351 14.21 4.86 -20.20
N ASP A 352 14.46 4.20 -19.09
CA ASP A 352 14.31 4.76 -17.75
C ASP A 352 15.59 5.46 -17.32
N LEU A 353 15.47 6.71 -16.90
CA LEU A 353 16.54 7.60 -16.53
C LEU A 353 16.41 7.92 -15.06
N PHE A 354 17.36 7.48 -14.24
CA PHE A 354 17.43 7.76 -12.81
C PHE A 354 18.62 8.67 -12.51
N VAL A 355 18.40 9.71 -11.70
CA VAL A 355 19.43 10.69 -11.32
C VAL A 355 19.37 10.94 -9.82
N GLU A 356 20.53 10.90 -9.16
CA GLU A 356 20.75 11.46 -7.83
C GLU A 356 21.55 12.76 -7.95
N LEU A 357 21.19 13.79 -7.18
CA LEU A 357 21.94 15.05 -7.10
C LEU A 357 22.18 15.40 -5.63
N THR A 358 23.45 15.56 -5.26
CA THR A 358 23.91 15.96 -3.92
C THR A 358 24.31 17.43 -3.92
N ASP A 359 23.76 18.22 -3.00
CA ASP A 359 24.04 19.66 -2.92
C ASP A 359 25.26 20.00 -2.05
N LEU A 360 25.53 21.31 -1.91
CA LEU A 360 26.63 21.81 -1.06
C LEU A 360 26.39 21.61 0.45
N ASN A 361 25.14 21.36 0.86
CA ASN A 361 24.77 20.94 2.23
C ASN A 361 24.85 19.41 2.42
N GLN A 362 25.26 18.66 1.40
CA GLN A 362 25.37 17.18 1.39
C GLN A 362 24.02 16.46 1.54
N GLN A 363 22.90 17.11 1.20
CA GLN A 363 21.62 16.42 1.01
C GLN A 363 21.55 15.89 -0.43
N THR A 364 21.20 14.61 -0.58
CA THR A 364 21.06 13.94 -1.89
C THR A 364 19.59 13.72 -2.20
N LEU A 365 19.11 14.26 -3.33
CA LEU A 365 17.74 14.09 -3.81
C LEU A 365 17.72 13.38 -5.18
N ARG A 366 16.57 12.83 -5.54
CA ARG A 366 16.41 11.92 -6.69
C ARG A 366 15.40 12.45 -7.69
N ALA A 367 15.61 12.14 -8.97
CA ALA A 367 14.65 12.38 -10.04
C ALA A 367 14.67 11.20 -11.03
N GLN A 368 13.51 10.88 -11.60
CA GLN A 368 13.36 9.89 -12.66
C GLN A 368 12.60 10.49 -13.85
N ALA A 369 12.89 10.01 -15.06
CA ALA A 369 12.13 10.28 -16.27
C ALA A 369 12.20 9.05 -17.19
N THR A 370 11.24 8.91 -18.11
CA THR A 370 11.17 7.78 -19.04
C THR A 370 10.99 8.32 -20.46
N THR A 371 11.70 7.74 -21.43
CA THR A 371 11.71 8.14 -22.85
C THR A 371 11.53 6.91 -23.75
N LEU A 372 10.76 7.03 -24.84
CA LEU A 372 10.58 5.96 -25.82
C LEU A 372 11.57 6.12 -27.01
N ALA A 373 12.59 5.27 -27.08
CA ALA A 373 13.56 5.27 -28.17
C ALA A 373 13.09 4.37 -29.33
N HIS A 374 12.81 4.95 -30.49
CA HIS A 374 12.32 4.18 -31.64
C HIS A 374 13.42 3.41 -32.38
N SER A 375 13.03 2.28 -32.96
CA SER A 375 13.85 1.38 -33.77
C SER A 375 13.89 1.72 -35.26
N SER A 376 12.80 2.31 -35.77
CA SER A 376 12.56 2.65 -37.18
C SER A 376 11.76 3.95 -37.31
N ASP A 377 11.76 4.58 -38.49
CA ASP A 377 10.97 5.80 -38.70
C ASP A 377 9.46 5.52 -38.81
N CYS A 378 9.10 4.26 -39.08
CA CYS A 378 7.73 3.82 -39.21
C CYS A 378 7.53 2.38 -38.71
N TYR A 379 6.28 2.05 -38.39
CA TYR A 379 5.84 0.74 -37.92
C TYR A 379 4.70 0.23 -38.80
N ILE A 380 4.66 -1.10 -38.98
CA ILE A 380 3.55 -1.77 -39.66
C ILE A 380 2.50 -2.12 -38.61
N GLY A 381 1.24 -1.84 -38.95
CA GLY A 381 0.08 -2.28 -38.19
C GLY A 381 -0.66 -3.35 -38.97
N VAL A 382 -1.02 -4.43 -38.28
CA VAL A 382 -1.97 -5.44 -38.75
C VAL A 382 -3.27 -5.17 -38.02
N LYS A 383 -4.39 -5.02 -38.74
CA LYS A 383 -5.68 -4.87 -38.08
C LYS A 383 -6.10 -6.20 -37.46
N ASP A 384 -6.61 -6.14 -36.24
CA ASP A 384 -7.10 -7.30 -35.52
C ASP A 384 -8.37 -7.83 -36.24
N GLU A 385 -8.18 -8.93 -36.96
CA GLU A 385 -9.24 -9.80 -37.49
C GLU A 385 -9.60 -10.85 -36.43
N PRO A 386 -10.70 -11.62 -36.55
CA PRO A 386 -11.00 -12.68 -35.58
C PRO A 386 -9.81 -13.63 -35.40
N GLU A 387 -9.46 -13.88 -34.14
CA GLU A 387 -8.35 -14.71 -33.65
C GLU A 387 -8.30 -16.11 -34.31
N VAL A 388 -9.41 -16.57 -34.89
CA VAL A 388 -9.50 -17.84 -35.61
C VAL A 388 -10.12 -17.69 -37.00
N LEU A 389 -9.37 -18.14 -38.01
CA LEU A 389 -9.72 -18.09 -39.43
C LEU A 389 -10.17 -19.46 -39.96
N VAL A 390 -10.99 -19.49 -41.03
CA VAL A 390 -11.58 -20.74 -41.54
C VAL A 390 -10.77 -21.36 -42.70
N ALA A 391 -10.34 -22.62 -42.58
CA ALA A 391 -9.59 -23.32 -43.63
C ALA A 391 -10.37 -23.40 -44.95
N GLY A 392 -9.67 -23.14 -46.06
CA GLY A 392 -10.25 -23.16 -47.41
C GLY A 392 -11.11 -21.94 -47.78
N ALA A 393 -11.45 -21.05 -46.85
CA ALA A 393 -12.06 -19.77 -47.15
C ALA A 393 -10.97 -18.69 -47.27
N PRO A 394 -11.00 -17.78 -48.28
CA PRO A 394 -10.05 -16.68 -48.35
C PRO A 394 -10.14 -15.78 -47.12
N ALA A 395 -9.01 -15.53 -46.47
CA ALA A 395 -8.87 -14.61 -45.36
C ALA A 395 -7.95 -13.44 -45.76
N GLY A 396 -8.11 -12.29 -45.11
CA GLY A 396 -7.31 -11.12 -45.38
C GLY A 396 -7.07 -10.30 -44.13
N PHE A 397 -5.81 -9.97 -43.88
CA PHE A 397 -5.39 -9.08 -42.79
C PHE A 397 -5.20 -7.66 -43.33
N PRO A 398 -6.04 -6.68 -42.96
CA PRO A 398 -5.84 -5.28 -43.35
C PRO A 398 -4.52 -4.75 -42.78
N LEU A 399 -3.76 -4.03 -43.60
CA LEU A 399 -2.44 -3.52 -43.23
C LEU A 399 -2.40 -1.98 -43.29
N CYS A 400 -1.66 -1.38 -42.37
CA CYS A 400 -1.28 0.02 -42.42
C CYS A 400 0.20 0.20 -42.12
N VAL A 401 0.73 1.37 -42.44
CA VAL A 401 2.03 1.83 -41.97
C VAL A 401 1.81 3.18 -41.29
N VAL A 402 2.46 3.40 -40.15
CA VAL A 402 2.36 4.64 -39.36
C VAL A 402 3.76 5.15 -39.01
N GLY A 403 3.92 6.46 -38.88
CA GLY A 403 5.11 7.08 -38.31
C GLY A 403 5.21 6.85 -36.80
N ARG A 404 6.34 7.26 -36.22
CA ARG A 404 6.60 7.23 -34.77
C ARG A 404 5.55 8.01 -33.95
N ASP A 405 5.00 9.06 -34.54
CA ASP A 405 3.93 9.92 -34.02
C ASP A 405 2.51 9.32 -34.16
N GLY A 406 2.38 8.13 -34.75
CA GLY A 406 1.10 7.51 -35.07
C GLY A 406 0.38 8.14 -36.28
N ALA A 407 1.01 9.05 -37.03
CA ALA A 407 0.41 9.54 -38.27
C ALA A 407 0.49 8.46 -39.38
N PRO A 408 -0.52 8.30 -40.25
CA PRO A 408 -0.43 7.39 -41.39
C PRO A 408 0.77 7.72 -42.29
N TRP A 409 1.55 6.69 -42.64
CA TRP A 409 2.76 6.88 -43.45
C TRP A 409 2.40 7.28 -44.90
N PRO A 410 3.07 8.29 -45.49
CA PRO A 410 2.65 8.89 -46.76
C PRO A 410 3.11 8.13 -48.01
N GLU A 411 4.03 7.17 -47.87
CA GLU A 411 4.64 6.42 -48.99
C GLU A 411 4.28 4.92 -48.93
N ALA A 412 4.36 4.23 -50.06
CA ALA A 412 4.16 2.78 -50.09
C ALA A 412 5.39 2.05 -49.53
N LEU A 413 5.18 1.02 -48.71
CA LEU A 413 6.25 0.25 -48.08
C LEU A 413 6.28 -1.19 -48.62
N GLY A 414 7.41 -1.59 -49.21
CA GLY A 414 7.65 -2.97 -49.60
C GLY A 414 7.91 -3.86 -48.38
N ALA A 415 7.14 -4.94 -48.24
CA ALA A 415 7.24 -5.87 -47.12
C ALA A 415 7.19 -7.34 -47.60
N THR A 416 7.58 -8.26 -46.71
CA THR A 416 7.46 -9.71 -46.89
C THR A 416 6.52 -10.23 -45.82
N ALA A 417 5.39 -10.79 -46.23
CA ALA A 417 4.45 -11.48 -45.35
C ALA A 417 4.81 -12.97 -45.31
N ARG A 418 4.88 -13.55 -44.11
CA ARG A 418 5.06 -14.98 -43.88
C ARG A 418 3.95 -15.52 -42.99
N ILE A 419 3.50 -16.74 -43.29
CA ILE A 419 2.62 -17.50 -42.40
C ILE A 419 3.37 -18.76 -41.97
N SER A 420 3.64 -18.87 -40.68
CA SER A 420 4.31 -20.02 -40.08
C SER A 420 3.37 -20.76 -39.15
N GLN A 421 3.28 -22.09 -39.28
CA GLN A 421 2.59 -22.94 -38.33
C GLN A 421 3.45 -23.10 -37.06
N VAL A 422 2.85 -22.93 -35.88
CA VAL A 422 3.49 -23.19 -34.59
C VAL A 422 3.35 -24.67 -34.24
N VAL A 423 4.47 -25.36 -34.12
CA VAL A 423 4.54 -26.81 -33.84
C VAL A 423 5.15 -27.03 -32.47
N TRP A 424 4.41 -27.71 -31.58
CA TRP A 424 4.82 -27.96 -30.20
C TRP A 424 5.35 -29.39 -30.02
N ASN A 425 6.63 -29.54 -29.68
CA ASN A 425 7.26 -30.81 -29.36
C ASN A 425 7.32 -30.98 -27.82
N THR A 426 6.43 -31.80 -27.26
CA THR A 426 6.39 -32.06 -25.81
C THR A 426 7.09 -33.37 -25.46
N VAL A 427 8.16 -33.29 -24.66
CA VAL A 427 8.92 -34.44 -24.15
C VAL A 427 8.63 -34.62 -22.65
N ARG A 428 8.26 -35.85 -22.28
CA ARG A 428 8.10 -36.24 -20.87
C ARG A 428 9.44 -36.66 -20.29
N TYR A 429 9.84 -36.06 -19.18
CA TYR A 429 11.03 -36.43 -18.42
C TYR A 429 10.67 -36.69 -16.95
N GLN A 430 11.65 -37.06 -16.13
CA GLN A 430 11.47 -37.29 -14.70
C GLN A 430 12.35 -36.30 -13.94
N ASP A 431 11.75 -35.55 -13.01
CA ASP A 431 12.47 -34.55 -12.22
C ASP A 431 13.36 -35.18 -11.14
N ALA A 432 14.15 -34.35 -10.45
CA ALA A 432 15.04 -34.80 -9.37
C ALA A 432 14.30 -35.43 -8.16
N GLY A 433 12.98 -35.23 -8.05
CA GLY A 433 12.10 -35.85 -7.06
C GLY A 433 11.40 -37.12 -7.56
N GLY A 434 11.74 -37.62 -8.75
CA GLY A 434 11.12 -38.80 -9.35
C GLY A 434 9.74 -38.56 -9.95
N ARG A 435 9.27 -37.31 -10.06
CA ARG A 435 7.94 -36.97 -10.58
C ARG A 435 8.00 -36.85 -12.11
N PRO A 436 6.99 -37.35 -12.85
CA PRO A 436 6.93 -37.14 -14.29
C PRO A 436 6.63 -35.66 -14.60
N ALA A 437 7.57 -34.99 -15.23
CA ALA A 437 7.47 -33.62 -15.71
C ALA A 437 7.37 -33.60 -17.25
N TYR A 438 6.94 -32.47 -17.79
CA TYR A 438 6.84 -32.25 -19.23
C TYR A 438 7.65 -31.00 -19.60
N ARG A 439 8.42 -31.07 -20.68
CA ARG A 439 9.11 -29.94 -21.29
C ARG A 439 8.60 -29.82 -22.72
N SER A 440 8.04 -28.67 -23.05
CA SER A 440 7.53 -28.36 -24.38
C SER A 440 8.49 -27.39 -25.07
N GLU A 441 8.83 -27.66 -26.32
CA GLU A 441 9.65 -26.80 -27.16
C GLU A 441 8.87 -26.48 -28.43
N CYS A 442 8.71 -25.21 -28.76
CA CYS A 442 8.01 -24.77 -29.97
C CYS A 442 8.98 -24.64 -31.16
N GLY A 443 8.49 -24.85 -32.36
CA GLY A 443 9.19 -24.54 -33.61
C GLY A 443 8.24 -23.97 -34.66
N LEU A 444 8.77 -23.17 -35.57
CA LEU A 444 8.01 -22.58 -36.68
C LEU A 444 8.23 -23.38 -37.97
N THR A 445 7.14 -23.75 -38.63
CA THR A 445 7.15 -24.32 -39.98
C THR A 445 6.55 -23.30 -40.95
N ASN A 446 7.37 -22.66 -41.80
CA ASN A 446 6.88 -21.71 -42.80
C ASN A 446 5.98 -22.43 -43.82
N THR A 447 4.76 -21.92 -43.99
CA THR A 447 3.72 -22.47 -44.88
C THR A 447 3.39 -21.58 -46.07
N LEU A 448 3.67 -20.28 -45.97
CA LEU A 448 3.50 -19.29 -47.04
C LEU A 448 4.48 -18.14 -46.84
N GLU A 449 5.16 -17.72 -47.90
CA GLU A 449 5.93 -16.47 -47.94
C GLU A 449 5.61 -15.70 -49.23
N GLN A 450 5.27 -14.41 -49.09
CA GLN A 450 4.85 -13.56 -50.19
C GLN A 450 5.40 -12.14 -50.01
N ARG A 451 5.93 -11.56 -51.09
CA ARG A 451 6.23 -10.12 -51.14
C ARG A 451 4.96 -9.33 -51.41
N ILE A 452 4.79 -8.25 -50.66
CA ILE A 452 3.65 -7.33 -50.72
C ILE A 452 4.14 -5.88 -50.74
N GLU A 453 3.27 -4.97 -51.14
CA GLU A 453 3.48 -3.53 -51.08
C GLU A 453 2.31 -2.92 -50.31
N ILE A 454 2.59 -2.31 -49.16
CA ILE A 454 1.58 -1.72 -48.29
C ILE A 454 1.41 -0.26 -48.71
N ALA A 455 0.27 0.07 -49.33
CA ALA A 455 -0.04 1.41 -49.78
C ALA A 455 -0.46 2.33 -48.61
N PRO A 456 -0.24 3.66 -48.70
CA PRO A 456 -0.69 4.63 -47.72
C PRO A 456 -2.19 4.52 -47.42
N MET A 457 -2.58 4.74 -46.16
CA MET A 457 -4.00 4.78 -45.79
C MET A 457 -4.75 5.88 -46.55
N GLN A 458 -5.98 5.58 -46.97
CA GLN A 458 -6.86 6.55 -47.60
C GLN A 458 -7.73 7.23 -46.54
N SER A 459 -8.15 8.47 -46.80
CA SER A 459 -9.14 9.17 -46.00
C SER A 459 -10.41 9.36 -46.83
N VAL A 460 -11.51 8.79 -46.37
CA VAL A 460 -12.84 8.87 -47.01
C VAL A 460 -13.78 9.50 -46.00
N GLU A 461 -14.32 10.67 -46.33
CA GLU A 461 -15.21 11.45 -45.44
C GLU A 461 -14.62 11.74 -44.04
N GLY A 462 -13.28 11.81 -43.94
CA GLY A 462 -12.55 12.02 -42.69
C GLY A 462 -12.18 10.75 -41.94
N ILE A 463 -12.70 9.58 -42.37
CA ILE A 463 -12.41 8.28 -41.79
C ILE A 463 -11.19 7.67 -42.49
N ARG A 464 -10.19 7.26 -41.71
CA ARG A 464 -9.00 6.54 -42.22
C ARG A 464 -9.38 5.09 -42.58
N GLN A 465 -8.97 4.63 -43.75
CA GLN A 465 -9.20 3.26 -44.22
C GLN A 465 -7.91 2.65 -44.80
N PRO A 466 -7.61 1.36 -44.57
CA PRO A 466 -6.46 0.70 -45.17
C PRO A 466 -6.62 0.57 -46.69
N ALA A 467 -5.56 0.87 -47.43
CA ALA A 467 -5.49 0.69 -48.88
C ALA A 467 -4.96 -0.70 -49.28
N THR A 468 -4.54 -1.52 -48.33
CA THR A 468 -3.94 -2.84 -48.56
C THR A 468 -4.42 -3.83 -47.51
N ALA A 469 -4.67 -5.07 -47.94
CA ALA A 469 -4.82 -6.22 -47.06
C ALA A 469 -3.96 -7.37 -47.60
N PHE A 470 -3.29 -8.08 -46.69
CA PHE A 470 -2.60 -9.32 -47.03
C PHE A 470 -3.59 -10.47 -47.07
N THR A 471 -3.94 -10.93 -48.28
CA THR A 471 -4.91 -12.01 -48.51
C THR A 471 -4.25 -13.34 -48.78
N PHE A 472 -4.75 -14.41 -48.16
CA PHE A 472 -4.30 -15.79 -48.38
C PHE A 472 -5.45 -16.78 -48.24
N THR A 473 -5.21 -18.04 -48.56
CA THR A 473 -6.16 -19.13 -48.28
C THR A 473 -5.64 -19.98 -47.13
N PRO A 474 -6.18 -19.82 -45.91
CA PRO A 474 -6.14 -20.77 -44.80
C PRO A 474 -5.96 -22.25 -45.18
N GLY A 475 -4.88 -22.86 -44.64
CA GLY A 475 -4.49 -24.26 -44.83
C GLY A 475 -4.96 -25.18 -43.69
N GLU A 476 -4.12 -26.15 -43.31
CA GLU A 476 -4.41 -27.11 -42.22
C GLU A 476 -4.79 -26.44 -40.89
N PRO A 477 -5.55 -27.10 -39.99
CA PRO A 477 -5.89 -26.55 -38.69
C PRO A 477 -4.69 -26.50 -37.74
N GLY A 478 -4.67 -25.52 -36.84
CA GLY A 478 -3.62 -25.35 -35.83
C GLY A 478 -3.38 -23.91 -35.40
N GLN A 479 -2.32 -23.68 -34.64
CA GLN A 479 -1.84 -22.34 -34.29
C GLN A 479 -0.87 -21.85 -35.37
N TYR A 480 -1.00 -20.59 -35.75
CA TYR A 480 -0.22 -19.93 -36.78
C TYR A 480 0.28 -18.56 -36.31
N LEU A 481 1.32 -18.10 -37.00
CA LEU A 481 1.96 -16.81 -36.80
C LEU A 481 2.02 -16.10 -38.15
N LEU A 482 1.43 -14.91 -38.24
CA LEU A 482 1.66 -13.99 -39.35
C LEU A 482 2.84 -13.10 -38.98
N GLU A 483 3.88 -13.09 -39.81
CA GLU A 483 4.98 -12.14 -39.72
C GLU A 483 4.94 -11.20 -40.93
N ILE A 484 4.90 -9.88 -40.71
CA ILE A 484 5.14 -8.87 -41.74
C ILE A 484 6.50 -8.23 -41.46
N GLU A 485 7.47 -8.45 -42.35
CA GLU A 485 8.83 -7.92 -42.23
C GLU A 485 9.14 -6.93 -43.35
N ALA A 486 9.67 -5.76 -43.01
CA ALA A 486 10.08 -4.72 -43.95
C ALA A 486 11.38 -4.06 -43.50
N ALA A 487 11.82 -3.06 -44.25
CA ALA A 487 12.87 -2.15 -43.82
C ALA A 487 12.51 -0.71 -44.21
N ASP A 488 12.86 0.26 -43.37
CA ASP A 488 12.65 1.67 -43.69
C ASP A 488 13.66 2.22 -44.72
N ALA A 489 13.52 3.51 -45.03
CA ALA A 489 14.40 4.20 -45.98
C ALA A 489 15.90 4.16 -45.58
N SER A 490 16.20 3.98 -44.29
CA SER A 490 17.57 3.82 -43.75
C SER A 490 18.00 2.36 -43.62
N GLN A 491 17.20 1.41 -44.14
CA GLN A 491 17.39 -0.03 -44.04
C GLN A 491 17.36 -0.59 -42.59
N ARG A 492 16.72 0.12 -41.66
CA ARG A 492 16.43 -0.43 -40.32
C ARG A 492 15.25 -1.40 -40.45
N ARG A 493 15.39 -2.58 -39.86
CA ARG A 493 14.42 -3.67 -39.89
C ARG A 493 13.12 -3.23 -39.20
N ILE A 494 11.97 -3.55 -39.79
CA ILE A 494 10.64 -3.41 -39.18
C ILE A 494 10.04 -4.82 -39.15
N LEU A 495 9.47 -5.21 -38.02
CA LEU A 495 8.81 -6.50 -37.87
C LEU A 495 7.49 -6.32 -37.13
N THR A 496 6.47 -7.01 -37.60
CA THR A 496 5.17 -7.11 -36.93
C THR A 496 4.75 -8.56 -36.95
N ARG A 497 4.33 -9.09 -35.80
CA ARG A 497 3.92 -10.48 -35.61
C ARG A 497 2.59 -10.52 -34.90
N THR A 498 1.64 -11.31 -35.42
CA THR A 498 0.39 -11.64 -34.74
C THR A 498 0.15 -13.14 -34.74
N GLY A 499 -0.21 -13.68 -33.58
CA GLY A 499 -0.79 -15.01 -33.49
C GLY A 499 -2.17 -15.05 -34.16
N PHE A 500 -2.55 -16.23 -34.65
CA PHE A 500 -3.93 -16.58 -35.01
C PHE A 500 -4.07 -18.10 -35.10
N TYR A 501 -5.30 -18.60 -35.09
CA TYR A 501 -5.60 -20.03 -35.22
C TYR A 501 -6.32 -20.31 -36.55
N MET A 502 -6.22 -21.56 -37.03
CA MET A 502 -6.84 -22.03 -38.26
C MET A 502 -7.85 -23.15 -37.98
N SER A 503 -9.03 -23.05 -38.60
CA SER A 503 -10.23 -23.85 -38.27
C SER A 503 -10.94 -24.34 -39.53
N ALA A 504 -10.83 -25.62 -39.90
CA ALA A 504 -11.44 -26.16 -41.12
C ALA A 504 -12.98 -26.26 -41.13
N VAL A 505 -13.56 -26.47 -42.32
CA VAL A 505 -14.99 -26.82 -42.44
C VAL A 505 -15.20 -28.28 -42.05
N GLY A 506 -15.86 -28.45 -40.93
CA GLY A 506 -15.78 -29.62 -40.07
C GLY A 506 -15.85 -29.07 -38.64
N ARG A 507 -16.31 -29.86 -37.67
CA ARG A 507 -16.54 -29.31 -36.33
C ARG A 507 -15.20 -29.10 -35.63
N LEU A 508 -14.79 -27.85 -35.38
CA LEU A 508 -13.58 -27.59 -34.60
C LEU A 508 -13.85 -27.11 -33.18
N SER A 509 -13.07 -27.74 -32.31
CA SER A 509 -12.78 -27.31 -30.97
C SER A 509 -11.80 -26.13 -31.04
N TRP A 510 -12.32 -24.91 -30.89
CA TRP A 510 -11.55 -23.81 -30.32
C TRP A 510 -11.17 -24.18 -28.87
N ASP A 511 -10.06 -23.64 -28.35
CA ASP A 511 -9.66 -23.83 -26.96
C ASP A 511 -10.57 -23.02 -26.02
N TYR A 512 -11.76 -23.57 -25.73
CA TYR A 512 -12.68 -23.06 -24.71
C TYR A 512 -12.08 -23.26 -23.31
N ARG A 513 -11.07 -22.47 -22.95
CA ARG A 513 -10.57 -22.40 -21.57
C ARG A 513 -11.65 -21.93 -20.58
N ASN A 514 -12.63 -21.15 -21.08
CA ASN A 514 -13.72 -20.58 -20.30
C ASN A 514 -15.07 -20.71 -21.04
N ALA A 515 -15.80 -21.82 -20.82
CA ALA A 515 -16.99 -22.17 -21.59
C ALA A 515 -18.25 -21.29 -21.40
N ALA A 516 -18.25 -20.28 -20.51
CA ALA A 516 -19.46 -19.56 -20.09
C ALA A 516 -19.49 -18.05 -20.37
N THR A 517 -18.38 -17.44 -20.82
CA THR A 517 -18.25 -15.97 -20.91
C THR A 517 -18.58 -15.40 -22.30
N LEU A 518 -19.24 -14.25 -22.33
CA LEU A 518 -19.56 -13.44 -23.50
C LEU A 518 -18.76 -12.14 -23.43
N GLU A 519 -18.00 -11.79 -24.47
CA GLU A 519 -17.28 -10.51 -24.50
C GLU A 519 -18.20 -9.39 -25.00
N LEU A 520 -18.22 -8.29 -24.25
CA LEU A 520 -19.05 -7.11 -24.50
C LEU A 520 -18.13 -5.88 -24.62
N VAL A 521 -18.27 -5.11 -25.70
CA VAL A 521 -17.41 -3.95 -26.01
C VAL A 521 -18.28 -2.72 -26.21
N ALA A 522 -18.09 -1.69 -25.37
CA ALA A 522 -18.76 -0.40 -25.48
C ALA A 522 -18.15 0.47 -26.60
N ASP A 523 -18.93 1.36 -27.24
CA ASP A 523 -18.43 2.25 -28.30
C ASP A 523 -17.60 3.45 -27.79
N ARG A 524 -17.64 3.74 -26.48
CA ARG A 524 -16.86 4.79 -25.82
C ARG A 524 -16.42 4.38 -24.42
N VAL A 525 -15.35 5.05 -23.95
CA VAL A 525 -14.80 4.91 -22.59
C VAL A 525 -15.62 5.66 -21.53
N GLU A 526 -16.22 6.80 -21.90
CA GLU A 526 -17.09 7.62 -21.04
C GLU A 526 -18.23 8.22 -21.88
N TYR A 527 -19.39 8.42 -21.25
CA TYR A 527 -20.60 9.00 -21.82
C TYR A 527 -21.08 10.20 -21.02
N GLN A 528 -21.84 11.08 -21.66
CA GLN A 528 -22.59 12.14 -20.98
C GLN A 528 -24.05 11.70 -20.77
N PRO A 529 -24.73 12.19 -19.70
CA PRO A 529 -26.17 12.02 -19.55
C PRO A 529 -26.94 12.44 -20.82
N GLY A 530 -27.74 11.53 -21.38
CA GLY A 530 -28.45 11.71 -22.65
C GLY A 530 -27.78 11.06 -23.87
N ASP A 531 -26.55 10.57 -23.77
CA ASP A 531 -25.93 9.71 -24.80
C ASP A 531 -26.68 8.36 -24.90
N THR A 532 -26.38 7.59 -25.95
CA THR A 532 -26.81 6.19 -26.09
C THR A 532 -25.59 5.33 -26.36
N ALA A 533 -25.22 4.49 -25.39
CA ALA A 533 -24.16 3.51 -25.56
C ALA A 533 -24.57 2.44 -26.58
N THR A 534 -23.65 2.09 -27.46
CA THR A 534 -23.77 0.97 -28.40
C THR A 534 -22.79 -0.10 -27.97
N VAL A 535 -23.31 -1.20 -27.42
CA VAL A 535 -22.52 -2.34 -26.94
C VAL A 535 -22.49 -3.41 -28.01
N LEU A 536 -21.30 -3.71 -28.52
CA LEU A 536 -21.02 -4.83 -29.40
C LEU A 536 -20.92 -6.12 -28.57
N ILE A 537 -21.49 -7.20 -29.09
CA ILE A 537 -21.54 -8.51 -28.45
C ILE A 537 -20.78 -9.51 -29.32
N LYS A 538 -19.68 -10.08 -28.82
CA LYS A 538 -18.99 -11.18 -29.52
C LYS A 538 -19.71 -12.50 -29.25
N ALA A 539 -20.88 -12.67 -29.87
CA ALA A 539 -21.70 -13.86 -29.72
C ALA A 539 -21.05 -15.05 -30.42
N PRO A 540 -20.69 -16.15 -29.72
CA PRO A 540 -20.18 -17.34 -30.39
C PRO A 540 -21.28 -18.11 -31.14
N PHE A 541 -22.55 -17.73 -30.92
CA PHE A 541 -23.71 -18.52 -31.30
C PHE A 541 -25.00 -17.66 -31.35
N ASP A 542 -25.91 -17.96 -32.29
CA ASP A 542 -27.26 -17.36 -32.32
C ASP A 542 -28.14 -17.88 -31.17
N GLY A 543 -28.96 -17.00 -30.57
CA GLY A 543 -29.84 -17.35 -29.45
C GLY A 543 -30.70 -16.19 -28.94
N GLU A 544 -31.49 -16.44 -27.90
CA GLU A 544 -32.29 -15.40 -27.21
C GLU A 544 -31.44 -14.78 -26.08
N ALA A 545 -31.40 -13.46 -25.98
CA ALA A 545 -30.66 -12.76 -24.93
C ALA A 545 -31.56 -11.92 -24.03
N LEU A 546 -31.36 -12.04 -22.71
CA LEU A 546 -31.84 -11.07 -21.73
C LEU A 546 -30.74 -10.03 -21.50
N VAL A 547 -31.06 -8.77 -21.80
CA VAL A 547 -30.20 -7.62 -21.51
C VAL A 547 -30.74 -6.91 -20.26
N SER A 548 -29.86 -6.61 -19.33
CA SER A 548 -30.15 -5.90 -18.08
C SER A 548 -29.16 -4.77 -17.87
N VAL A 549 -29.64 -3.59 -17.46
CA VAL A 549 -28.83 -2.45 -17.02
C VAL A 549 -28.86 -2.39 -15.51
N GLU A 550 -27.69 -2.48 -14.88
CA GLU A 550 -27.55 -2.88 -13.47
C GLU A 550 -26.54 -2.01 -12.72
N ARG A 551 -26.69 -1.93 -11.40
CA ARG A 551 -25.69 -1.37 -10.46
C ARG A 551 -25.80 -2.11 -9.13
N GLY A 552 -26.30 -1.46 -8.08
CA GLY A 552 -26.78 -2.14 -6.86
C GLY A 552 -28.15 -2.80 -7.07
N SER A 553 -28.90 -2.38 -8.08
CA SER A 553 -30.21 -2.90 -8.45
C SER A 553 -30.29 -3.29 -9.93
N VAL A 554 -31.27 -4.12 -10.30
CA VAL A 554 -31.65 -4.32 -11.70
C VAL A 554 -32.58 -3.18 -12.10
N ARG A 555 -32.06 -2.20 -12.84
CA ARG A 555 -32.79 -0.95 -13.15
C ARG A 555 -33.72 -1.11 -14.35
N ARG A 556 -33.21 -1.73 -15.41
CA ARG A 556 -33.90 -1.84 -16.71
C ARG A 556 -33.60 -3.20 -17.33
N THR A 557 -34.58 -3.86 -17.94
CA THR A 557 -34.41 -5.15 -18.62
C THR A 557 -35.20 -5.21 -19.92
N PHE A 558 -34.64 -5.86 -20.94
CA PHE A 558 -35.36 -6.19 -22.18
C PHE A 558 -34.77 -7.44 -22.84
N GLN A 559 -35.58 -8.10 -23.67
CA GLN A 559 -35.16 -9.26 -24.45
C GLN A 559 -34.86 -8.85 -25.89
N THR A 560 -33.85 -9.49 -26.47
CA THR A 560 -33.56 -9.42 -27.91
C THR A 560 -33.00 -10.74 -28.39
N ARG A 561 -33.37 -11.16 -29.60
CA ARG A 561 -32.68 -12.25 -30.29
C ARG A 561 -31.35 -11.73 -30.81
N LEU A 562 -30.28 -12.50 -30.62
CA LEU A 562 -28.95 -12.21 -31.15
C LEU A 562 -28.69 -13.15 -32.33
N GLU A 563 -28.34 -12.56 -33.47
CA GLU A 563 -28.07 -13.26 -34.73
C GLU A 563 -26.72 -12.82 -35.27
N GLY A 564 -25.93 -13.78 -35.74
CA GLY A 564 -24.55 -13.56 -36.17
C GLY A 564 -23.56 -13.51 -35.01
N ASN A 565 -22.28 -13.31 -35.35
CA ASN A 565 -21.16 -13.34 -34.42
C ASN A 565 -20.84 -12.00 -33.73
N ALA A 566 -21.42 -10.91 -34.22
CA ALA A 566 -21.11 -9.54 -33.81
C ALA A 566 -22.36 -8.61 -33.72
N PRO A 567 -23.50 -9.02 -33.12
CA PRO A 567 -24.66 -8.16 -32.97
C PRO A 567 -24.41 -7.00 -31.97
N VAL A 568 -25.18 -5.93 -32.10
CA VAL A 568 -25.08 -4.72 -31.24
C VAL A 568 -26.38 -4.46 -30.49
N VAL A 569 -26.26 -3.95 -29.27
CA VAL A 569 -27.38 -3.51 -28.42
C VAL A 569 -27.20 -2.03 -28.06
N ARG A 570 -28.30 -1.27 -28.01
CA ARG A 570 -28.29 0.17 -27.71
C ARG A 570 -28.94 0.45 -26.35
N ILE A 571 -28.23 1.19 -25.51
CA ILE A 571 -28.62 1.50 -24.12
C ILE A 571 -28.62 3.02 -23.94
N PRO A 572 -29.79 3.68 -23.83
CA PRO A 572 -29.86 5.12 -23.57
C PRO A 572 -29.46 5.41 -22.11
N LEU A 573 -28.56 6.38 -21.92
CA LEU A 573 -28.00 6.72 -20.62
C LEU A 573 -28.67 7.97 -20.05
N GLN A 574 -29.00 7.92 -18.76
CA GLN A 574 -29.76 8.94 -18.03
C GLN A 574 -28.86 9.60 -16.95
N PRO A 575 -29.18 10.79 -16.42
CA PRO A 575 -28.35 11.44 -15.40
C PRO A 575 -28.12 10.57 -14.15
N GLU A 576 -29.16 9.83 -13.77
CA GLU A 576 -29.19 8.84 -12.70
C GLU A 576 -28.30 7.61 -12.93
N ASP A 577 -27.75 7.40 -14.15
CA ASP A 577 -26.76 6.36 -14.45
C ASP A 577 -25.32 6.77 -14.08
N ALA A 578 -25.09 8.02 -13.65
CA ALA A 578 -23.81 8.44 -13.10
C ALA A 578 -23.56 7.82 -11.70
N PRO A 579 -22.30 7.53 -11.30
CA PRO A 579 -21.07 7.67 -12.09
C PRO A 579 -20.85 6.55 -13.13
N ASN A 580 -21.56 5.42 -13.01
CA ASN A 580 -21.53 4.30 -13.94
C ASN A 580 -22.76 3.39 -13.80
N VAL A 581 -23.02 2.57 -14.82
CA VAL A 581 -23.90 1.39 -14.79
C VAL A 581 -23.31 0.25 -15.61
N PHE A 582 -23.78 -0.98 -15.39
CA PHE A 582 -23.33 -2.17 -16.11
C PHE A 582 -24.39 -2.65 -17.12
N ALA A 583 -23.97 -2.89 -18.35
CA ALA A 583 -24.72 -3.66 -19.34
C ALA A 583 -24.39 -5.15 -19.16
N VAL A 584 -25.34 -5.92 -18.64
CA VAL A 584 -25.21 -7.37 -18.46
C VAL A 584 -26.09 -8.09 -19.47
N VAL A 585 -25.53 -9.09 -20.17
CA VAL A 585 -26.22 -9.84 -21.22
C VAL A 585 -26.10 -11.33 -20.92
N THR A 586 -27.24 -12.02 -20.76
CA THR A 586 -27.31 -13.49 -20.69
C THR A 586 -27.92 -14.00 -22.00
N LEU A 587 -27.09 -14.65 -22.83
CA LEU A 587 -27.44 -15.25 -24.11
C LEU A 587 -27.67 -16.76 -23.93
N LEU A 588 -28.83 -17.26 -24.38
CA LEU A 588 -29.31 -18.63 -24.21
C LEU A 588 -29.60 -19.31 -25.54
N ARG A 589 -29.32 -20.61 -25.61
CA ARG A 589 -29.66 -21.50 -26.72
C ARG A 589 -30.23 -22.81 -26.20
N GLY A 590 -31.31 -23.28 -26.84
CA GLY A 590 -31.93 -24.57 -26.53
C GLY A 590 -31.16 -25.80 -27.06
N ALA A 591 -31.36 -26.94 -26.42
CA ALA A 591 -30.77 -28.23 -26.78
C ALA A 591 -31.02 -28.61 -28.25
N HIS A 592 -32.22 -28.37 -28.79
CA HIS A 592 -32.55 -28.68 -30.18
C HIS A 592 -31.61 -27.99 -31.18
N GLU A 593 -31.33 -26.70 -30.95
CA GLU A 593 -30.43 -25.85 -31.76
C GLU A 593 -28.94 -26.11 -31.48
N SER A 594 -28.62 -26.97 -30.51
CA SER A 594 -27.25 -27.33 -30.16
C SER A 594 -26.52 -28.05 -31.31
N PRO A 595 -25.31 -27.62 -31.72
CA PRO A 595 -24.53 -28.30 -32.74
C PRO A 595 -23.85 -29.59 -32.21
N HIS A 596 -24.07 -29.97 -30.94
CA HIS A 596 -23.45 -31.13 -30.31
C HIS A 596 -24.15 -32.45 -30.70
N THR A 597 -23.35 -33.53 -30.75
CA THR A 597 -23.83 -34.90 -31.00
C THR A 597 -24.80 -35.35 -29.90
N VAL A 598 -24.47 -35.01 -28.65
CA VAL A 598 -25.42 -35.01 -27.54
C VAL A 598 -26.06 -33.62 -27.48
N LYS A 599 -27.38 -33.55 -27.59
CA LYS A 599 -28.12 -32.28 -27.63
C LYS A 599 -28.23 -31.73 -26.21
N MET A 600 -27.61 -30.58 -25.96
CA MET A 600 -27.62 -29.90 -24.66
C MET A 600 -27.81 -28.38 -24.87
N PRO A 601 -28.55 -27.69 -23.98
CA PRO A 601 -28.64 -26.23 -24.01
C PRO A 601 -27.25 -25.61 -23.82
N ASP A 602 -27.08 -24.39 -24.32
CA ASP A 602 -25.82 -23.64 -24.19
C ASP A 602 -26.11 -22.20 -23.74
N PHE A 603 -25.19 -21.58 -23.00
CA PHE A 603 -25.34 -20.22 -22.50
C PHE A 603 -24.01 -19.46 -22.48
N ARG A 604 -24.09 -18.14 -22.68
CA ARG A 604 -22.98 -17.22 -22.42
C ARG A 604 -23.51 -16.02 -21.63
N TYR A 605 -22.73 -15.54 -20.66
CA TYR A 605 -23.04 -14.31 -19.95
C TYR A 605 -21.86 -13.33 -20.07
N GLY A 606 -22.16 -12.05 -20.20
CA GLY A 606 -21.17 -10.98 -20.26
C GLY A 606 -21.62 -9.77 -19.47
N ALA A 607 -20.66 -8.97 -19.02
CA ALA A 607 -20.89 -7.68 -18.37
C ALA A 607 -19.93 -6.66 -18.95
N CYS A 608 -20.41 -5.43 -19.18
CA CYS A 608 -19.63 -4.29 -19.64
C CYS A 608 -19.98 -3.07 -18.77
N GLU A 609 -18.97 -2.33 -18.35
CA GLU A 609 -19.16 -1.09 -17.61
C GLU A 609 -19.40 0.08 -18.58
N LEU A 610 -20.40 0.92 -18.28
CA LEU A 610 -20.71 2.16 -18.99
C LEU A 610 -20.53 3.34 -18.02
N LYS A 611 -19.42 4.07 -18.15
CA LYS A 611 -19.09 5.24 -17.31
C LYS A 611 -19.87 6.48 -17.75
N VAL A 612 -20.47 7.20 -16.81
CA VAL A 612 -21.33 8.36 -17.08
C VAL A 612 -20.89 9.54 -16.20
N ALA A 613 -20.44 10.63 -16.84
CA ALA A 613 -19.81 11.75 -16.14
C ALA A 613 -20.73 12.44 -15.10
N PRO A 614 -20.38 12.49 -13.80
CA PRO A 614 -21.22 13.05 -12.74
C PRO A 614 -21.11 14.59 -12.65
N LEU A 615 -21.43 15.27 -13.75
CA LEU A 615 -21.17 16.72 -13.92
C LEU A 615 -21.82 17.62 -12.86
N HIS A 616 -23.00 17.25 -12.35
CA HIS A 616 -23.74 18.07 -11.37
C HIS A 616 -23.12 18.07 -9.96
N HIS A 617 -22.26 17.10 -9.65
CA HIS A 617 -21.61 16.96 -8.34
C HIS A 617 -20.19 17.56 -8.27
N ARG A 618 -19.73 18.25 -9.32
CA ARG A 618 -18.40 18.87 -9.38
C ARG A 618 -18.44 20.38 -9.11
N LEU A 619 -17.50 20.83 -8.29
CA LEU A 619 -17.15 22.24 -8.06
C LEU A 619 -15.82 22.57 -8.75
N THR A 620 -15.70 23.79 -9.25
CA THR A 620 -14.42 24.40 -9.64
C THR A 620 -14.03 25.41 -8.55
N LEU A 621 -12.80 25.31 -8.04
CA LEU A 621 -12.28 26.21 -7.01
C LEU A 621 -11.15 27.09 -7.57
N ASP A 622 -11.39 28.39 -7.60
CA ASP A 622 -10.35 29.39 -7.90
C ASP A 622 -9.61 29.75 -6.59
N LEU A 623 -8.50 29.05 -6.27
CA LEU A 623 -7.64 29.34 -5.10
C LEU A 623 -6.42 30.19 -5.50
N ALA A 624 -6.18 31.29 -4.76
CA ALA A 624 -5.02 32.15 -4.97
C ALA A 624 -4.54 32.84 -3.67
N THR A 625 -3.30 33.34 -3.69
CA THR A 625 -2.73 34.22 -2.67
C THR A 625 -2.48 35.64 -3.21
N ASP A 626 -2.41 36.65 -2.34
CA ASP A 626 -2.16 38.07 -2.72
C ASP A 626 -0.85 38.26 -3.51
N ALA A 627 0.17 37.44 -3.25
CA ALA A 627 1.47 37.41 -3.90
C ALA A 627 2.05 35.98 -3.95
N PRO A 628 2.97 35.66 -4.89
CA PRO A 628 3.67 34.38 -4.94
C PRO A 628 4.88 34.30 -3.98
N GLU A 629 5.32 35.43 -3.42
CA GLU A 629 6.51 35.53 -2.57
C GLU A 629 6.22 36.37 -1.32
N TYR A 630 6.69 35.91 -0.16
CA TYR A 630 6.61 36.61 1.12
C TYR A 630 7.97 36.63 1.83
N ARG A 631 8.12 37.59 2.75
CA ARG A 631 9.20 37.58 3.75
C ARG A 631 8.72 36.81 4.98
N PRO A 632 9.61 36.14 5.73
CA PRO A 632 9.34 35.65 7.08
C PRO A 632 8.56 36.63 7.96
N GLY A 633 7.49 36.15 8.59
CA GLY A 633 6.57 36.94 9.40
C GLY A 633 5.63 37.88 8.61
N GLY A 634 5.65 37.84 7.27
CA GLY A 634 4.74 38.60 6.42
C GLY A 634 3.33 38.01 6.40
N ILE A 635 2.31 38.85 6.24
CA ILE A 635 0.90 38.40 6.20
C ILE A 635 0.61 37.81 4.81
N VAL A 636 0.35 36.51 4.76
CA VAL A 636 -0.20 35.80 3.61
C VAL A 636 -1.72 35.92 3.67
N ARG A 637 -2.34 36.34 2.56
CA ARG A 637 -3.80 36.24 2.39
C ARG A 637 -4.12 35.23 1.32
N ALA A 638 -5.01 34.31 1.64
CA ALA A 638 -5.51 33.29 0.72
C ALA A 638 -7.00 33.51 0.48
N GLY A 639 -7.42 33.38 -0.78
CA GLY A 639 -8.80 33.50 -1.20
C GLY A 639 -9.22 32.33 -2.08
N VAL A 640 -10.42 31.80 -1.84
CA VAL A 640 -11.05 30.75 -2.64
C VAL A 640 -12.36 31.28 -3.21
N THR A 641 -12.64 31.02 -4.49
CA THR A 641 -13.98 31.21 -5.08
C THR A 641 -14.50 29.88 -5.60
N ALA A 642 -15.70 29.47 -5.18
CA ALA A 642 -16.33 28.22 -5.58
C ALA A 642 -17.39 28.44 -6.69
N ARG A 643 -17.34 27.60 -7.73
CA ARG A 643 -18.28 27.59 -8.86
C ARG A 643 -18.82 26.19 -9.11
N ASP A 644 -20.03 26.10 -9.63
CA ASP A 644 -20.56 24.84 -10.18
C ASP A 644 -20.17 24.62 -11.65
N HIS A 645 -20.52 23.46 -12.21
CA HIS A 645 -20.21 23.10 -13.60
C HIS A 645 -20.80 24.06 -14.66
N ALA A 646 -21.77 24.90 -14.30
CA ALA A 646 -22.35 25.93 -15.18
C ALA A 646 -21.64 27.29 -15.01
N GLY A 647 -20.64 27.39 -14.14
CA GLY A 647 -19.90 28.60 -13.81
C GLY A 647 -20.57 29.49 -12.75
N THR A 648 -21.68 29.04 -12.16
CA THR A 648 -22.45 29.80 -11.16
C THR A 648 -21.73 29.79 -9.82
N LEU A 649 -21.70 30.92 -9.12
CA LEU A 649 -21.07 31.05 -7.79
C LEU A 649 -21.86 30.25 -6.74
N VAL A 650 -21.15 29.50 -5.88
CA VAL A 650 -21.76 28.59 -4.89
C VAL A 650 -21.58 29.12 -3.47
N PRO A 651 -22.63 29.70 -2.84
CA PRO A 651 -22.59 30.19 -1.47
C PRO A 651 -22.75 29.05 -0.45
N ASN A 652 -22.30 29.28 0.79
CA ASN A 652 -22.37 28.32 1.92
C ASN A 652 -21.70 26.95 1.68
N ALA A 653 -20.79 26.82 0.71
CA ALA A 653 -19.90 25.67 0.63
C ALA A 653 -18.94 25.68 1.83
N GLU A 654 -18.73 24.52 2.45
CA GLU A 654 -17.72 24.35 3.49
C GLU A 654 -16.37 24.02 2.85
N LEU A 655 -15.33 24.67 3.35
CA LEU A 655 -13.96 24.61 2.88
C LEU A 655 -13.05 24.16 4.04
N THR A 656 -12.26 23.14 3.79
CA THR A 656 -11.05 22.83 4.57
C THR A 656 -9.89 23.52 3.87
N LEU A 657 -9.21 24.45 4.54
CA LEU A 657 -8.14 25.27 3.97
C LEU A 657 -6.89 25.18 4.83
N PHE A 658 -5.80 24.71 4.26
CA PHE A 658 -4.55 24.47 4.99
C PHE A 658 -3.31 24.82 4.16
N ALA A 659 -2.19 25.05 4.83
CA ALA A 659 -0.91 25.34 4.20
C ALA A 659 0.21 24.55 4.88
N VAL A 660 1.03 23.84 4.08
CA VAL A 660 2.08 22.94 4.57
C VAL A 660 3.36 23.10 3.75
N ASP A 661 4.51 22.90 4.37
CA ASP A 661 5.84 22.91 3.76
C ASP A 661 5.94 21.83 2.67
N ASP A 662 6.20 22.27 1.43
CA ASP A 662 6.21 21.41 0.24
C ASP A 662 7.31 20.35 0.32
N GLY A 663 8.42 20.63 1.01
CA GLY A 663 9.50 19.66 1.26
C GLY A 663 9.11 18.53 2.20
N VAL A 664 8.04 18.69 2.99
CA VAL A 664 7.47 17.65 3.85
C VAL A 664 6.47 16.81 3.08
N LEU A 665 5.57 17.45 2.32
CA LEU A 665 4.59 16.76 1.48
C LEU A 665 5.27 15.86 0.44
N ARG A 666 6.36 16.31 -0.18
CA ARG A 666 7.13 15.53 -1.14
C ARG A 666 7.81 14.31 -0.51
N LEU A 667 8.42 14.49 0.67
CA LEU A 667 9.09 13.41 1.38
C LEU A 667 8.12 12.30 1.85
N GLY A 668 6.91 12.69 2.25
CA GLY A 668 5.83 11.74 2.58
C GLY A 668 5.09 11.18 1.36
N ALA A 669 5.41 11.60 0.13
CA ALA A 669 4.63 11.30 -1.08
C ALA A 669 3.12 11.58 -0.91
N TYR A 670 2.79 12.73 -0.30
CA TYR A 670 1.42 13.11 0.05
C TYR A 670 0.55 13.33 -1.20
N GLU A 671 -0.55 12.59 -1.28
CA GLU A 671 -1.60 12.76 -2.29
C GLU A 671 -2.60 13.84 -1.83
N GLU A 672 -2.98 14.75 -2.73
CA GLU A 672 -3.92 15.82 -2.40
C GLU A 672 -5.34 15.25 -2.22
N PRO A 673 -6.09 15.64 -1.16
CA PRO A 673 -7.40 15.06 -0.90
C PRO A 673 -8.40 15.39 -2.02
N ASP A 674 -8.82 14.37 -2.77
CA ASP A 674 -9.85 14.49 -3.80
C ASP A 674 -11.20 13.89 -3.36
N PRO A 675 -12.14 14.70 -2.83
CA PRO A 675 -13.48 14.22 -2.49
C PRO A 675 -14.29 13.80 -3.72
N VAL A 676 -13.95 14.24 -4.93
CA VAL A 676 -14.62 13.81 -6.17
C VAL A 676 -14.28 12.36 -6.45
N ALA A 677 -13.00 11.98 -6.36
CA ALA A 677 -12.53 10.61 -6.53
C ALA A 677 -13.10 9.65 -5.46
N VAL A 678 -13.33 10.11 -4.23
CA VAL A 678 -13.87 9.26 -3.15
C VAL A 678 -15.39 9.10 -3.23
N PHE A 679 -16.14 10.19 -3.41
CA PHE A 679 -17.62 10.14 -3.33
C PHE A 679 -18.31 9.83 -4.65
N LEU A 680 -17.63 10.01 -5.78
CA LEU A 680 -18.17 9.74 -7.12
C LEU A 680 -17.39 8.62 -7.83
N ASP A 681 -16.73 7.74 -7.07
CA ASP A 681 -16.04 6.57 -7.62
C ASP A 681 -17.03 5.60 -8.30
N THR A 682 -16.46 4.79 -9.19
CA THR A 682 -17.09 3.67 -9.89
C THR A 682 -17.80 2.75 -8.90
N GLN A 683 -19.13 2.71 -8.95
CA GLN A 683 -19.92 1.83 -8.11
C GLN A 683 -19.81 0.39 -8.64
N PRO A 684 -19.51 -0.62 -7.79
CA PRO A 684 -19.40 -2.00 -8.23
C PRO A 684 -20.77 -2.61 -8.59
N LEU A 685 -20.76 -3.66 -9.40
CA LEU A 685 -21.96 -4.44 -9.71
C LEU A 685 -22.36 -5.25 -8.47
N GLY A 686 -23.49 -4.88 -7.85
CA GLY A 686 -24.08 -5.56 -6.68
C GLY A 686 -25.08 -6.66 -7.02
N VAL A 687 -25.62 -6.68 -8.24
CA VAL A 687 -26.58 -7.71 -8.66
C VAL A 687 -25.90 -9.07 -8.82
N ARG A 688 -26.34 -10.07 -8.05
CA ARG A 688 -25.98 -11.47 -8.25
C ARG A 688 -26.79 -12.04 -9.40
N THR A 689 -26.13 -12.67 -10.36
CA THR A 689 -26.78 -13.39 -11.47
C THR A 689 -26.54 -14.87 -11.30
N SER A 690 -27.59 -15.68 -11.37
CA SER A 690 -27.57 -17.11 -11.08
C SER A 690 -28.30 -17.89 -12.18
N LEU A 691 -27.85 -19.09 -12.53
CA LEU A 691 -28.39 -19.83 -13.67
C LEU A 691 -28.33 -21.36 -13.43
N SER A 692 -29.46 -22.05 -13.60
CA SER A 692 -29.57 -23.50 -13.36
C SER A 692 -28.63 -24.34 -14.23
N LEU A 693 -28.19 -23.81 -15.38
CA LEU A 693 -27.28 -24.46 -16.32
C LEU A 693 -25.85 -24.67 -15.75
N PHE A 694 -25.42 -23.94 -14.71
CA PHE A 694 -24.07 -24.09 -14.15
C PHE A 694 -23.79 -25.45 -13.53
N LYS A 695 -24.81 -26.15 -13.02
CA LYS A 695 -24.70 -27.52 -12.48
C LYS A 695 -25.35 -28.57 -13.38
N LEU A 696 -25.64 -28.24 -14.64
CA LEU A 696 -26.10 -29.23 -15.61
C LEU A 696 -24.95 -30.21 -15.87
N MET A 697 -25.11 -31.47 -15.46
CA MET A 697 -24.10 -32.49 -15.70
C MET A 697 -23.98 -32.76 -17.21
N ALA A 698 -22.76 -32.66 -17.74
CA ALA A 698 -22.48 -33.10 -19.09
C ALA A 698 -22.52 -34.62 -19.17
N ASP A 699 -23.29 -35.16 -20.13
CA ASP A 699 -23.37 -36.59 -20.45
C ASP A 699 -22.03 -37.20 -20.92
N ASP A 700 -21.03 -36.37 -21.23
CA ASP A 700 -19.67 -36.78 -21.57
C ASP A 700 -18.70 -36.59 -20.38
N PRO A 701 -18.26 -37.68 -19.71
CA PRO A 701 -17.33 -37.59 -18.59
C PRO A 701 -15.90 -37.16 -18.99
N ALA A 702 -15.59 -37.00 -20.28
CA ALA A 702 -14.32 -36.43 -20.73
C ALA A 702 -14.20 -34.91 -20.53
N LEU A 703 -15.31 -34.22 -20.20
CA LEU A 703 -15.36 -32.76 -20.04
C LEU A 703 -15.13 -32.27 -18.60
N TRP A 704 -14.83 -33.16 -17.66
CA TRP A 704 -14.65 -32.81 -16.25
C TRP A 704 -13.23 -32.28 -15.97
N THR A 705 -13.09 -31.08 -15.41
CA THR A 705 -11.79 -30.49 -15.03
C THR A 705 -11.85 -29.76 -13.70
N TYR A 706 -10.74 -29.77 -12.94
CA TYR A 706 -10.57 -29.09 -11.66
C TYR A 706 -9.35 -28.14 -11.74
N PRO A 707 -9.52 -26.82 -11.64
CA PRO A 707 -8.40 -25.88 -11.58
C PRO A 707 -7.91 -25.70 -10.14
N ASN A 708 -6.59 -25.54 -9.95
CA ASN A 708 -6.01 -25.16 -8.66
C ASN A 708 -5.18 -23.87 -8.84
N LYS A 709 -5.35 -22.91 -7.93
CA LYS A 709 -4.84 -21.53 -8.08
C LYS A 709 -3.45 -21.39 -7.44
N GLY A 710 -2.48 -20.85 -8.18
CA GLY A 710 -1.15 -20.53 -7.64
C GLY A 710 -1.13 -19.21 -6.87
N TYR A 711 -0.13 -19.04 -6.01
CA TYR A 711 0.15 -17.78 -5.30
C TYR A 711 1.66 -17.49 -5.33
N LEU A 712 2.02 -16.21 -5.47
CA LEU A 712 3.39 -15.71 -5.49
C LEU A 712 3.41 -14.35 -4.78
N VAL A 713 4.16 -14.23 -3.70
CA VAL A 713 4.53 -12.94 -3.09
C VAL A 713 5.99 -13.03 -2.65
N GLY A 714 6.76 -12.02 -3.02
CA GLY A 714 8.01 -11.64 -2.39
C GLY A 714 7.98 -10.15 -2.07
N GLY A 715 8.77 -9.72 -1.10
CA GLY A 715 8.88 -8.31 -0.71
C GLY A 715 9.68 -8.17 0.59
N GLY A 716 10.89 -7.64 0.49
CA GLY A 716 11.74 -7.35 1.66
C GLY A 716 11.55 -5.93 2.15
N GLY A 717 11.60 -5.72 3.47
CA GLY A 717 11.58 -4.41 4.09
C GLY A 717 12.90 -3.65 3.96
N ARG A 718 12.86 -2.33 4.22
CA ARG A 718 14.02 -1.43 4.20
C ARG A 718 14.11 -0.71 5.54
N GLU A 719 15.29 -0.66 6.14
CA GLU A 719 15.55 0.01 7.42
C GLU A 719 15.67 1.53 7.29
N ALA A 720 15.45 2.26 8.40
CA ALA A 720 15.69 3.69 8.52
C ALA A 720 16.21 4.07 9.93
N GLU A 721 17.18 4.99 9.99
CA GLU A 721 17.70 5.64 11.21
C GLU A 721 17.77 7.19 11.01
N ALA A 722 17.87 8.00 12.08
CA ALA A 722 17.55 9.45 12.11
C ALA A 722 18.77 10.38 12.46
N LEU A 723 18.74 11.59 13.08
CA LEU A 723 17.71 12.43 13.71
C LEU A 723 18.24 13.90 13.85
N ARG A 724 17.52 14.96 13.42
CA ARG A 724 17.33 16.25 14.20
C ARG A 724 16.51 17.37 13.51
N GLN A 725 16.11 18.36 14.32
CA GLN A 725 14.88 19.15 14.20
C GLN A 725 15.11 20.68 14.17
N ASN A 726 14.24 21.44 13.48
CA ASN A 726 13.16 22.25 14.10
C ASN A 726 12.65 23.37 13.13
N PHE A 727 11.51 23.15 12.49
CA PHE A 727 10.82 24.07 11.57
C PHE A 727 9.31 23.83 11.64
N ILE A 728 8.48 24.87 11.49
CA ILE A 728 7.00 24.75 11.52
C ILE A 728 6.49 24.17 10.19
N PRO A 729 5.96 22.94 10.14
CA PRO A 729 5.58 22.29 8.89
C PRO A 729 4.19 22.73 8.39
N CYS A 730 3.22 22.94 9.28
CA CYS A 730 1.86 23.37 8.95
C CYS A 730 1.55 24.72 9.63
N PRO A 731 1.75 25.87 8.94
CA PRO A 731 1.39 27.19 9.47
C PRO A 731 -0.10 27.54 9.44
N LEU A 732 -0.93 26.77 8.73
CA LEU A 732 -2.36 27.03 8.64
C LEU A 732 -3.12 25.71 8.57
N TRP A 733 -4.09 25.53 9.47
CA TRP A 733 -5.18 24.58 9.32
C TRP A 733 -6.50 25.27 9.69
N ILE A 734 -7.48 25.23 8.79
CA ILE A 734 -8.85 25.66 9.05
C ILE A 734 -9.78 24.54 8.58
N GLY A 735 -10.29 23.77 9.55
CA GLY A 735 -11.18 22.63 9.30
C GLY A 735 -12.53 23.00 8.69
N SER A 736 -13.08 24.18 8.98
CA SER A 736 -14.34 24.66 8.42
C SER A 736 -14.33 26.17 8.20
N LEU A 737 -14.29 26.58 6.94
CA LEU A 737 -14.50 27.94 6.44
C LEU A 737 -15.70 27.93 5.48
N ARG A 738 -16.55 28.97 5.44
CA ARG A 738 -17.74 28.99 4.55
C ARG A 738 -17.65 30.06 3.48
N THR A 739 -18.09 29.74 2.26
CA THR A 739 -18.23 30.74 1.20
C THR A 739 -19.38 31.72 1.46
N ASP A 740 -19.15 32.99 1.17
CA ASP A 740 -20.12 34.06 1.28
C ASP A 740 -21.20 34.00 0.17
N LEU A 741 -22.08 35.00 0.12
CA LEU A 741 -23.13 35.10 -0.91
C LEU A 741 -22.59 35.25 -2.35
N ASN A 742 -21.30 35.55 -2.51
CA ASN A 742 -20.61 35.62 -3.80
C ASN A 742 -19.79 34.35 -4.09
N GLY A 743 -19.97 33.28 -3.31
CA GLY A 743 -19.19 32.04 -3.43
C GLY A 743 -17.72 32.19 -3.02
N ALA A 744 -17.35 33.24 -2.29
CA ALA A 744 -15.96 33.55 -1.94
C ALA A 744 -15.68 33.34 -0.44
N ALA A 745 -14.48 32.85 -0.13
CA ALA A 745 -13.95 32.75 1.23
C ALA A 745 -12.52 33.31 1.30
N ARG A 746 -12.13 33.86 2.45
CA ARG A 746 -10.81 34.50 2.65
C ARG A 746 -10.28 34.24 4.04
N THR A 747 -8.95 34.11 4.16
CA THR A 747 -8.24 34.05 5.43
C THR A 747 -6.90 34.77 5.35
N GLU A 748 -6.30 35.09 6.50
CA GLU A 748 -4.93 35.60 6.61
C GLU A 748 -4.14 34.93 7.73
N PHE A 749 -2.85 34.69 7.49
CA PHE A 749 -1.91 34.07 8.43
C PHE A 749 -0.49 34.59 8.19
N ASN A 750 0.42 34.34 9.13
CA ASN A 750 1.82 34.76 8.98
C ASN A 750 2.63 33.69 8.24
N ALA A 751 3.40 34.09 7.24
CA ALA A 751 4.44 33.27 6.64
C ALA A 751 5.47 32.85 7.72
N PRO A 752 5.81 31.56 7.84
CA PRO A 752 6.81 31.09 8.81
C PRO A 752 8.20 31.69 8.65
N ASP A 753 9.05 31.46 9.64
CA ASP A 753 10.47 31.82 9.55
C ASP A 753 11.29 30.86 8.67
N SER A 754 10.72 29.71 8.30
CA SER A 754 11.29 28.75 7.36
C SER A 754 11.41 29.36 5.95
N LEU A 755 12.62 29.36 5.40
CA LEU A 755 12.88 29.78 4.03
C LEU A 755 12.60 28.60 3.09
N THR A 756 11.35 28.41 2.69
CA THR A 756 10.87 27.26 1.91
C THR A 756 9.66 27.63 1.04
N ARG A 757 9.20 26.68 0.20
CA ARG A 757 7.93 26.74 -0.52
C ARG A 757 6.84 26.12 0.33
N TYR A 758 5.73 26.84 0.51
CA TYR A 758 4.52 26.34 1.14
C TYR A 758 3.48 26.05 0.07
N ARG A 759 2.80 24.91 0.18
CA ARG A 759 1.63 24.56 -0.62
C ARG A 759 0.37 24.85 0.19
N VAL A 760 -0.56 25.60 -0.40
CA VAL A 760 -1.88 25.90 0.15
C VAL A 760 -2.89 25.01 -0.57
N ILE A 761 -3.72 24.28 0.16
CA ILE A 761 -4.70 23.33 -0.36
C ILE A 761 -6.09 23.70 0.17
N ALA A 762 -7.08 23.72 -0.73
CA ALA A 762 -8.48 23.92 -0.42
C ALA A 762 -9.29 22.69 -0.86
N VAL A 763 -10.10 22.15 0.04
CA VAL A 763 -11.04 21.04 -0.21
C VAL A 763 -12.44 21.54 0.12
N ALA A 764 -13.40 21.41 -0.81
CA ALA A 764 -14.75 21.95 -0.67
C ALA A 764 -15.84 20.88 -0.77
N HIS A 765 -16.88 21.02 0.05
CA HIS A 765 -18.13 20.26 -0.06
C HIS A 765 -19.37 21.10 0.26
N THR A 766 -20.53 20.65 -0.22
CA THR A 766 -21.83 21.32 -0.07
C THR A 766 -22.90 20.35 0.45
N ALA A 767 -24.02 20.87 0.94
CA ALA A 767 -25.13 20.06 1.47
C ALA A 767 -25.81 19.21 0.38
N ASP A 768 -25.82 19.69 -0.86
CA ASP A 768 -26.33 19.01 -2.05
C ASP A 768 -25.23 18.24 -2.80
N SER A 769 -24.23 17.74 -2.05
CA SER A 769 -23.25 16.77 -2.53
C SER A 769 -22.47 17.20 -3.79
N ARG A 770 -22.05 18.47 -3.85
CA ARG A 770 -21.02 18.94 -4.78
C ARG A 770 -19.67 19.03 -4.10
N PHE A 771 -18.61 18.63 -4.80
CA PHE A 771 -17.25 18.49 -4.28
C PHE A 771 -16.20 19.10 -5.22
N GLY A 772 -15.09 19.56 -4.66
CA GLY A 772 -13.91 19.94 -5.45
C GLY A 772 -12.70 20.21 -4.58
N SER A 773 -11.52 20.23 -5.19
CA SER A 773 -10.26 20.57 -4.56
C SER A 773 -9.44 21.51 -5.46
N ALA A 774 -8.53 22.29 -4.87
CA ALA A 774 -7.55 23.08 -5.58
C ALA A 774 -6.33 23.35 -4.69
N SER A 775 -5.16 23.49 -5.32
CA SER A 775 -3.91 23.82 -4.64
C SER A 775 -3.17 24.98 -5.33
N THR A 776 -2.38 25.70 -4.56
CA THR A 776 -1.48 26.77 -5.03
C THR A 776 -0.24 26.82 -4.15
N THR A 777 0.79 27.59 -4.53
CA THR A 777 2.04 27.69 -3.77
C THR A 777 2.49 29.12 -3.55
N PHE A 778 3.25 29.35 -2.48
CA PHE A 778 4.02 30.57 -2.26
C PHE A 778 5.40 30.27 -1.71
N GLU A 779 6.38 31.11 -2.02
CA GLU A 779 7.74 31.02 -1.49
C GLU A 779 7.93 32.00 -0.33
N THR A 780 8.64 31.56 0.72
CA THR A 780 9.13 32.43 1.79
C THR A 780 10.64 32.59 1.64
N ARG A 781 11.11 33.81 1.36
CA ARG A 781 12.54 34.06 1.09
C ARG A 781 13.05 35.43 1.57
N LYS A 782 14.38 35.58 1.65
CA LYS A 782 15.07 36.86 1.87
C LYS A 782 16.08 37.10 0.74
N PRO A 783 16.42 38.36 0.39
CA PRO A 783 17.44 38.64 -0.63
C PRO A 783 18.86 38.20 -0.23
N LEU A 784 19.12 38.06 1.07
CA LEU A 784 20.31 37.42 1.65
C LEU A 784 19.84 36.35 2.64
N MET A 785 20.27 35.10 2.45
CA MET A 785 19.89 33.97 3.32
C MET A 785 21.13 33.22 3.82
N LEU A 786 21.05 32.73 5.06
CA LEU A 786 22.14 32.01 5.73
C LEU A 786 21.65 30.65 6.24
N VAL A 787 22.20 29.56 5.72
CA VAL A 787 21.81 28.18 6.08
C VAL A 787 22.99 27.46 6.74
N PRO A 788 23.01 27.25 8.07
CA PRO A 788 24.04 26.47 8.74
C PRO A 788 24.04 25.01 8.30
N ALA A 789 25.24 24.46 8.10
CA ALA A 789 25.49 23.09 7.64
C ALA A 789 26.42 22.39 8.65
N LEU A 790 25.82 21.87 9.73
CA LEU A 790 26.52 21.23 10.84
C LEU A 790 26.19 19.74 10.94
N PRO A 791 27.11 18.88 11.44
CA PRO A 791 26.82 17.51 11.79
C PRO A 791 25.83 17.43 12.97
N GLN A 792 25.30 16.24 13.27
CA GLN A 792 24.39 16.03 14.41
C GLN A 792 25.09 16.14 15.78
N PHE A 793 26.34 15.67 15.87
CA PHE A 793 27.17 15.69 17.08
C PHE A 793 28.65 15.87 16.74
N ALA A 794 29.49 16.10 17.75
CA ALA A 794 30.95 16.04 17.67
C ALA A 794 31.54 15.44 18.95
N ARG A 795 32.85 15.15 18.97
CA ARG A 795 33.56 14.68 20.17
C ARG A 795 34.64 15.66 20.60
N THR A 796 34.98 15.63 21.88
CA THR A 796 36.03 16.47 22.46
C THR A 796 37.38 16.16 21.79
N GLY A 797 38.01 17.21 21.26
CA GLY A 797 39.24 17.11 20.47
C GLY A 797 39.03 17.10 18.96
N ASP A 798 37.80 16.87 18.46
CA ASP A 798 37.49 16.91 17.03
C ASP A 798 37.73 18.32 16.46
N LEU A 799 38.07 18.34 15.16
CA LEU A 799 38.28 19.54 14.36
C LEU A 799 37.22 19.57 13.26
N LEU A 800 36.31 20.53 13.34
CA LEU A 800 35.20 20.70 12.40
C LEU A 800 35.43 21.95 11.55
N GLN A 801 35.30 21.85 10.23
CA GLN A 801 35.01 23.03 9.41
C GLN A 801 33.52 23.31 9.56
N ALA A 802 33.15 24.21 10.46
CA ALA A 802 31.76 24.59 10.67
C ALA A 802 31.29 25.40 9.45
N ARG A 803 30.34 24.85 8.69
CA ARG A 803 29.89 25.40 7.41
C ARG A 803 28.59 26.16 7.57
N ALA A 804 28.42 27.19 6.74
CA ALA A 804 27.12 27.72 6.40
C ALA A 804 27.10 28.13 4.91
N LEU A 805 25.94 27.98 4.26
CA LEU A 805 25.71 28.47 2.91
C LEU A 805 25.17 29.89 2.99
N VAL A 806 25.76 30.79 2.21
CA VAL A 806 25.30 32.17 2.02
C VAL A 806 24.70 32.28 0.62
N HIS A 807 23.39 32.51 0.53
CA HIS A 807 22.70 32.73 -0.74
C HIS A 807 22.53 34.23 -0.95
N ASN A 808 22.97 34.74 -2.10
CA ASN A 808 22.82 36.15 -2.47
C ASN A 808 21.90 36.30 -3.69
N ASP A 809 20.63 36.61 -3.45
CA ASP A 809 19.64 36.90 -4.48
C ASP A 809 19.32 38.41 -4.56
N THR A 810 20.25 39.28 -4.13
CA THR A 810 20.09 40.75 -4.20
C THR A 810 20.21 41.35 -5.61
N GLY A 811 20.32 40.52 -6.66
CA GLY A 811 20.46 40.94 -8.06
C GLY A 811 21.82 41.50 -8.46
N SER A 812 22.80 41.49 -7.55
CA SER A 812 24.17 41.94 -7.78
C SER A 812 25.15 41.24 -6.84
N ASP A 813 26.41 41.07 -7.22
CA ASP A 813 27.45 40.55 -6.33
C ASP A 813 27.58 41.41 -5.07
N ARG A 814 27.67 40.77 -3.89
CA ARG A 814 27.80 41.44 -2.59
C ARG A 814 29.02 40.95 -1.84
N GLN A 815 29.65 41.85 -1.08
CA GLN A 815 30.46 41.42 0.05
C GLN A 815 29.54 41.17 1.24
N VAL A 816 29.62 39.96 1.79
CA VAL A 816 28.85 39.52 2.95
C VAL A 816 29.82 39.23 4.08
N LYS A 817 29.62 39.91 5.21
CA LYS A 817 30.25 39.56 6.48
C LYS A 817 29.39 38.53 7.18
N VAL A 818 29.96 37.34 7.41
CA VAL A 818 29.36 36.32 8.26
C VAL A 818 30.10 36.27 9.60
N THR A 819 29.34 36.22 10.68
CA THR A 819 29.82 36.04 12.05
C THR A 819 29.22 34.76 12.62
N LEU A 820 30.06 33.95 13.26
CA LEU A 820 29.67 32.78 14.05
C LEU A 820 30.09 33.02 15.50
N THR A 821 29.12 33.00 16.41
CA THR A 821 29.32 32.99 17.86
C THR A 821 29.00 31.61 18.42
N MET A 822 29.96 30.99 19.10
CA MET A 822 29.87 29.65 19.72
C MET A 822 29.66 29.75 21.23
N GLY A 823 28.91 28.80 21.80
CA GLY A 823 28.57 28.76 23.21
C GLY A 823 29.71 28.26 24.13
N GLY A 824 30.37 29.19 24.82
CA GLY A 824 31.21 28.91 26.00
C GLY A 824 32.49 28.09 25.74
N ASP A 825 33.03 27.49 26.81
CA ASP A 825 34.27 26.70 26.79
C ASP A 825 34.15 25.35 26.03
N VAL A 826 32.97 25.04 25.47
CA VAL A 826 32.65 23.82 24.73
C VAL A 826 33.36 23.79 23.37
N ALA A 827 33.40 24.93 22.68
CA ALA A 827 33.97 25.04 21.33
C ALA A 827 34.69 26.38 21.13
N VAL A 828 35.89 26.31 20.54
CA VAL A 828 36.74 27.49 20.26
C VAL A 828 37.23 27.50 18.82
N ALA A 829 37.51 28.69 18.29
CA ALA A 829 38.14 28.84 16.98
C ALA A 829 39.54 28.20 16.96
N ALA A 830 39.80 27.29 16.02
CA ALA A 830 41.04 26.52 15.97
C ALA A 830 42.24 27.32 15.42
N THR A 831 42.01 28.45 14.73
CA THR A 831 43.04 29.25 14.05
C THR A 831 43.18 30.68 14.56
N ALA A 832 42.34 31.11 15.51
CA ALA A 832 42.44 32.41 16.16
C ALA A 832 43.29 32.33 17.44
N SER A 833 43.53 33.47 18.09
CA SER A 833 44.09 33.52 19.44
C SER A 833 43.28 32.61 20.37
N ALA A 834 43.95 31.72 21.10
CA ALA A 834 43.31 30.66 21.89
C ALA A 834 42.24 31.22 22.85
N GLY A 835 41.04 30.63 22.82
CA GLY A 835 39.88 31.08 23.61
C GLY A 835 38.89 32.00 22.87
N THR A 836 39.05 32.22 21.56
CA THR A 836 38.10 33.03 20.78
C THR A 836 36.82 32.23 20.46
N THR A 837 35.68 32.65 21.05
CA THR A 837 34.34 32.05 20.82
C THR A 837 33.52 32.75 19.72
N ASN A 838 33.97 33.92 19.25
CA ASN A 838 33.29 34.69 18.21
C ASN A 838 34.23 34.94 17.02
N VAL A 839 33.87 34.45 15.84
CA VAL A 839 34.67 34.54 14.62
C VAL A 839 33.89 35.19 13.49
N GLU A 840 34.61 35.90 12.61
CA GLU A 840 34.01 36.56 11.46
C GLU A 840 34.84 36.34 10.20
N ARG A 841 34.15 36.29 9.05
CA ARG A 841 34.76 36.14 7.74
C ARG A 841 33.95 36.95 6.73
N VAL A 842 34.65 37.71 5.89
CA VAL A 842 34.05 38.41 4.75
C VAL A 842 34.30 37.57 3.50
N LEU A 843 33.25 37.36 2.71
CA LEU A 843 33.31 36.71 1.41
C LEU A 843 32.59 37.54 0.36
N THR A 844 33.00 37.40 -0.90
CA THR A 844 32.18 37.83 -2.04
C THR A 844 31.18 36.71 -2.33
N ALA A 845 29.89 37.00 -2.22
CA ALA A 845 28.81 36.12 -2.65
C ALA A 845 28.32 36.61 -4.04
N PRO A 846 28.54 35.86 -5.12
CA PRO A 846 28.04 36.23 -6.45
C PRO A 846 26.51 36.17 -6.51
N SER A 847 25.89 37.03 -7.34
CA SER A 847 24.44 37.07 -7.49
C SER A 847 23.88 35.74 -8.00
N GLY A 848 22.77 35.27 -7.43
CA GLY A 848 22.08 34.05 -7.85
C GLY A 848 22.82 32.75 -7.52
N THR A 849 23.74 32.76 -6.55
CA THR A 849 24.53 31.57 -6.17
C THR A 849 24.64 31.40 -4.66
N ALA A 850 24.89 30.15 -4.24
CA ALA A 850 25.25 29.81 -2.88
C ALA A 850 26.78 29.82 -2.73
N THR A 851 27.30 30.50 -1.70
CA THR A 851 28.72 30.49 -1.35
C THR A 851 28.91 29.91 0.05
N VAL A 852 29.74 28.87 0.18
CA VAL A 852 30.05 28.25 1.48
C VAL A 852 31.02 29.14 2.25
N VAL A 853 30.69 29.46 3.51
CA VAL A 853 31.63 29.99 4.50
C VAL A 853 32.04 28.86 5.46
N GLU A 854 33.34 28.77 5.74
CA GLU A 854 33.88 27.77 6.66
C GLU A 854 34.62 28.46 7.82
N PHE A 855 34.36 27.97 9.03
CA PHE A 855 35.07 28.34 10.25
C PHE A 855 35.71 27.09 10.87
N PRO A 856 37.04 27.02 11.02
CA PRO A 856 37.68 25.89 11.69
C PRO A 856 37.46 26.00 13.21
N VAL A 857 36.69 25.05 13.76
CA VAL A 857 36.31 24.95 15.17
C VAL A 857 36.97 23.72 15.79
N ARG A 858 37.40 23.84 17.05
CA ARG A 858 37.86 22.74 17.87
C ARG A 858 36.99 22.59 19.10
N PHE A 859 36.59 21.35 19.38
CA PHE A 859 35.84 21.02 20.59
C PHE A 859 36.76 20.80 21.78
N THR A 860 36.50 21.50 22.87
CA THR A 860 37.37 21.59 24.05
C THR A 860 36.76 21.01 25.31
N GLN A 861 35.43 20.96 25.41
CA GLN A 861 34.69 20.32 26.50
C GLN A 861 33.45 19.59 25.94
N PRO A 862 32.93 18.56 26.62
CA PRO A 862 31.64 17.97 26.29
C PRO A 862 30.47 18.88 26.69
N GLY A 863 29.30 18.64 26.11
CA GLY A 863 28.04 19.33 26.42
C GLY A 863 27.35 19.95 25.20
N PRO A 864 26.15 20.54 25.40
CA PRO A 864 25.42 21.21 24.34
C PRO A 864 26.07 22.55 23.99
N ALA A 865 26.53 22.70 22.74
CA ALA A 865 26.98 23.95 22.17
C ALA A 865 25.81 24.62 21.41
N ALA A 866 25.43 25.83 21.82
CA ALA A 866 24.53 26.69 21.05
C ALA A 866 25.35 27.66 20.18
N TRP A 867 24.92 27.84 18.93
CA TRP A 867 25.65 28.57 17.89
C TRP A 867 24.74 29.66 17.33
N THR A 868 25.26 30.87 17.16
CA THR A 868 24.54 31.97 16.51
C THR A 868 25.30 32.41 15.28
N TRP A 869 24.64 32.33 14.14
CA TRP A 869 25.14 32.71 12.82
C TRP A 869 24.47 34.02 12.41
N ILE A 870 25.25 34.98 11.89
CA ILE A 870 24.74 36.26 11.40
C ILE A 870 25.42 36.57 10.07
N ALA A 871 24.65 36.76 9.00
CA ALA A 871 25.13 37.25 7.71
C ALA A 871 24.64 38.67 7.48
N SER A 872 25.49 39.54 6.94
CA SER A 872 25.12 40.93 6.64
C SER A 872 25.89 41.46 5.44
N THR A 873 25.21 42.20 4.56
CA THR A 873 25.88 42.94 3.49
C THR A 873 26.80 44.00 4.09
N VAL A 874 28.06 44.03 3.67
CA VAL A 874 28.96 45.15 3.96
C VAL A 874 28.37 46.41 3.33
N ALA A 875 28.36 47.52 4.08
CA ALA A 875 27.83 48.79 3.59
C ALA A 875 28.54 49.24 2.32
N ASP A 876 27.77 49.78 1.37
CA ASP A 876 28.31 50.35 0.14
C ASP A 876 29.01 51.72 0.40
N PRO A 877 29.63 52.35 -0.61
CA PRO A 877 30.23 53.68 -0.45
C PRO A 877 29.24 54.81 -0.09
N ALA A 878 27.92 54.59 -0.23
CA ALA A 878 26.88 55.51 0.26
C ALA A 878 26.45 55.23 1.71
N GLY A 879 27.00 54.19 2.35
CA GLY A 879 26.87 53.89 3.77
C GLY A 879 25.64 53.06 4.16
N GLN A 880 24.90 52.49 3.20
CA GLN A 880 23.66 51.77 3.49
C GLN A 880 23.90 50.25 3.57
N MET A 881 23.73 49.67 4.77
CA MET A 881 23.54 48.22 4.91
C MET A 881 22.10 47.89 4.48
N THR A 882 21.94 47.01 3.49
CA THR A 882 20.62 46.73 2.92
C THR A 882 20.01 45.42 3.42
N GLU A 883 20.80 44.36 3.62
CA GLU A 883 20.27 43.03 3.93
C GLU A 883 21.06 42.33 5.05
N ARG A 884 20.32 41.60 5.90
CA ARG A 884 20.85 40.86 7.05
C ARG A 884 20.00 39.62 7.34
N ASP A 885 20.66 38.53 7.68
CA ASP A 885 20.02 37.31 8.17
C ASP A 885 20.72 36.78 9.44
N ALA A 886 20.00 36.01 10.24
CA ALA A 886 20.53 35.41 11.47
C ALA A 886 19.81 34.11 11.84
N VAL A 887 20.58 33.08 12.19
CA VAL A 887 20.08 31.73 12.51
C VAL A 887 20.77 31.21 13.78
N ARG A 888 20.03 30.49 14.63
CA ARG A 888 20.58 29.74 15.77
C ARG A 888 20.55 28.25 15.46
N SER A 889 21.63 27.54 15.80
CA SER A 889 21.73 26.09 15.69
C SER A 889 22.35 25.49 16.95
N GLU A 890 22.16 24.19 17.19
CA GLU A 890 22.65 23.50 18.39
C GLU A 890 23.33 22.18 18.04
N LEU A 891 24.43 21.86 18.73
CA LEU A 891 25.26 20.68 18.50
C LEU A 891 25.62 20.04 19.84
N ASN A 892 25.49 18.72 19.98
CA ASN A 892 25.96 18.02 21.17
C ASN A 892 27.44 17.62 21.03
N VAL A 893 28.23 17.80 22.09
CA VAL A 893 29.64 17.41 22.14
C VAL A 893 29.87 16.32 23.17
N GLU A 894 30.48 15.21 22.75
CA GLU A 894 30.64 14.01 23.57
C GLU A 894 32.10 13.77 23.98
N HIS A 895 32.33 12.81 24.89
CA HIS A 895 33.67 12.33 25.19
C HIS A 895 34.23 11.46 24.06
N ARG A 896 35.54 11.55 23.80
CA ARG A 896 36.22 10.72 22.80
C ARG A 896 36.36 9.24 23.21
N THR A 897 36.35 8.98 24.51
CA THR A 897 36.46 7.64 25.12
C THR A 897 35.42 7.51 26.23
N PRO A 898 34.97 6.29 26.58
CA PRO A 898 34.19 6.06 27.79
C PRO A 898 34.93 6.60 29.03
N LEU A 899 34.17 7.11 30.00
CA LEU A 899 34.72 7.51 31.29
C LEU A 899 35.07 6.27 32.10
N LEU A 900 36.33 6.15 32.53
CA LEU A 900 36.75 5.11 33.47
C LEU A 900 36.27 5.47 34.89
N ARG A 901 35.77 4.48 35.62
CA ARG A 901 35.33 4.61 37.03
C ARG A 901 35.85 3.40 37.80
N GLN A 902 36.40 3.63 38.98
CA GLN A 902 36.80 2.58 39.93
C GLN A 902 36.27 2.90 41.31
N VAL A 903 35.73 1.89 41.98
CA VAL A 903 35.26 1.97 43.37
C VAL A 903 36.25 1.21 44.24
N LEU A 904 36.67 1.82 45.35
CA LEU A 904 37.60 1.23 46.30
C LEU A 904 37.00 1.30 47.70
N GLU A 905 36.83 0.15 48.34
CA GLU A 905 36.18 0.01 49.64
C GLU A 905 37.14 -0.50 50.70
N ALA A 906 36.98 -0.02 51.94
CA ALA A 906 37.68 -0.57 53.09
C ALA A 906 36.82 -0.46 54.35
N VAL A 907 36.69 -1.56 55.09
CA VAL A 907 36.02 -1.58 56.39
C VAL A 907 37.07 -1.33 57.48
N VAL A 908 37.00 -0.17 58.13
CA VAL A 908 37.94 0.22 59.20
C VAL A 908 37.30 0.00 60.57
N THR A 909 37.64 -1.10 61.23
CA THR A 909 37.16 -1.40 62.60
C THR A 909 38.00 -0.73 63.68
N ARG A 910 39.33 -0.63 63.48
CA ARG A 910 40.28 0.19 64.25
C ARG A 910 41.49 0.58 63.37
N GLY A 911 42.04 1.78 63.59
CA GLY A 911 43.27 2.23 62.91
C GLY A 911 43.02 3.16 61.73
N HIS A 912 43.93 3.14 60.75
CA HIS A 912 43.84 3.88 59.49
C HIS A 912 44.07 2.95 58.30
N THR A 913 43.60 3.34 57.11
CA THR A 913 43.78 2.59 55.86
C THR A 913 44.14 3.52 54.70
N ASN A 914 44.79 2.99 53.67
CA ASN A 914 45.04 3.71 52.42
C ASN A 914 44.07 3.22 51.33
N LEU A 915 43.01 4.00 51.10
CA LEU A 915 41.97 3.67 50.11
C LEU A 915 42.50 3.60 48.67
N LEU A 916 43.60 4.29 48.35
CA LEU A 916 44.17 4.34 46.99
C LEU A 916 45.23 3.25 46.73
N ALA A 917 45.48 2.35 47.68
CA ALA A 917 46.51 1.30 47.54
C ALA A 917 46.26 0.32 46.38
N GLY A 918 45.01 0.21 45.91
CA GLY A 918 44.61 -0.60 44.75
C GLY A 918 44.05 0.21 43.57
N ALA A 919 44.28 1.53 43.54
CA ALA A 919 43.78 2.37 42.45
C ALA A 919 44.53 2.12 41.13
N ASP A 920 43.81 2.10 40.01
CA ASP A 920 44.37 1.92 38.68
C ASP A 920 45.34 3.09 38.36
N PRO A 921 46.62 2.82 38.03
CA PRO A 921 47.58 3.86 37.65
C PRO A 921 47.11 4.74 36.47
N ASN A 922 46.29 4.21 35.56
CA ASN A 922 45.74 4.97 34.43
C ASN A 922 44.68 5.98 34.87
N LEU A 923 43.87 5.65 35.88
CA LEU A 923 42.92 6.58 36.49
C LEU A 923 43.66 7.66 37.31
N LEU A 924 44.68 7.27 38.07
CA LEU A 924 45.50 8.21 38.85
C LEU A 924 46.36 9.14 37.98
N GLY A 925 46.70 8.72 36.75
CA GLY A 925 47.47 9.51 35.80
C GLY A 925 46.65 10.44 34.88
N GLY A 926 45.32 10.34 34.91
CA GLY A 926 44.41 11.15 34.08
C GLY A 926 43.76 12.31 34.83
N GLU A 927 42.89 13.05 34.13
CA GLU A 927 41.99 14.00 34.78
C GLU A 927 40.84 13.23 35.47
N ALA A 928 40.91 13.09 36.79
CA ALA A 928 39.98 12.31 37.58
C ALA A 928 39.33 13.12 38.71
N THR A 929 38.03 12.87 38.94
CA THR A 929 37.31 13.39 40.12
C THR A 929 37.29 12.33 41.22
N ILE A 930 38.02 12.55 42.32
CA ILE A 930 38.05 11.64 43.46
C ILE A 930 36.97 12.03 44.47
N THR A 931 36.02 11.12 44.73
CA THR A 931 35.00 11.29 45.76
C THR A 931 35.25 10.31 46.90
N VAL A 932 35.49 10.81 48.12
CA VAL A 932 35.66 9.98 49.33
C VAL A 932 34.40 10.06 50.19
N ARG A 933 33.88 8.91 50.60
CA ARG A 933 32.69 8.78 51.46
C ARG A 933 32.97 7.84 52.62
N ALA A 934 32.38 8.13 53.76
CA ALA A 934 32.44 7.29 54.96
C ALA A 934 31.04 7.21 55.59
N SER A 935 30.68 6.04 56.09
CA SER A 935 29.42 5.76 56.76
C SER A 935 29.65 4.72 57.85
N ASP A 936 28.81 4.72 58.89
CA ASP A 936 28.69 3.66 59.88
C ASP A 936 27.79 2.51 59.39
N SER A 937 27.08 2.69 58.28
CA SER A 937 26.27 1.67 57.63
C SER A 937 27.01 0.97 56.48
N ARG A 938 26.91 -0.36 56.41
CA ARG A 938 27.40 -1.14 55.26
C ARG A 938 26.65 -0.82 53.96
N ALA A 939 25.45 -0.23 54.02
CA ALA A 939 24.68 0.09 52.82
C ALA A 939 25.39 1.09 51.88
N VAL A 940 26.38 1.85 52.37
CA VAL A 940 27.15 2.80 51.53
C VAL A 940 27.85 2.13 50.34
N SER A 941 28.21 0.84 50.43
CA SER A 941 28.79 0.09 49.30
C SER A 941 27.81 -0.10 48.13
N LEU A 942 26.50 -0.10 48.41
CA LEU A 942 25.47 -0.21 47.38
C LEU A 942 25.30 1.06 46.55
N ARG A 943 25.82 2.21 47.02
CA ARG A 943 25.61 3.51 46.33
C ARG A 943 26.07 3.46 44.89
N GLU A 944 27.25 2.92 44.62
CA GLU A 944 27.85 2.97 43.29
C GLU A 944 27.10 2.07 42.30
N ALA A 945 26.63 0.90 42.76
CA ALA A 945 25.74 0.02 42.00
C ALA A 945 24.39 0.71 41.72
N PHE A 946 23.76 1.32 42.73
CA PHE A 946 22.56 2.13 42.57
C PHE A 946 22.79 3.25 41.54
N GLN A 947 23.84 4.05 41.68
CA GLN A 947 24.12 5.15 40.74
C GLN A 947 24.36 4.69 39.31
N ASN A 948 24.99 3.54 39.11
CA ASN A 948 25.21 2.97 37.78
C ASN A 948 23.88 2.56 37.13
N LEU A 949 23.06 1.77 37.84
CA LEU A 949 21.73 1.34 37.37
C LEU A 949 20.80 2.53 37.09
N LEU A 950 20.84 3.56 37.93
CA LEU A 950 20.02 4.77 37.80
C LEU A 950 20.37 5.66 36.59
N HIS A 951 21.53 5.47 35.96
CA HIS A 951 21.99 6.25 34.80
C HIS A 951 22.42 5.36 33.63
N TYR A 952 21.99 4.10 33.61
CA TYR A 952 22.38 3.16 32.58
C TYR A 952 21.79 3.60 31.21
N PRO A 953 22.60 3.72 30.14
CA PRO A 953 22.18 4.45 28.93
C PRO A 953 21.39 3.61 27.92
N TYR A 954 21.24 2.30 28.17
CA TYR A 954 20.54 1.36 27.28
C TYR A 954 19.25 0.85 27.94
N GLY A 955 18.29 0.43 27.13
CA GLY A 955 16.92 0.17 27.57
C GLY A 955 16.26 -1.05 26.93
N CYS A 956 16.94 -2.21 26.97
CA CYS A 956 16.28 -3.50 26.77
C CYS A 956 15.47 -3.89 28.03
N VAL A 957 14.74 -5.01 28.01
CA VAL A 957 13.95 -5.48 29.18
C VAL A 957 14.80 -5.63 30.45
N GLU A 958 15.96 -6.28 30.37
CA GLU A 958 16.86 -6.47 31.52
C GLU A 958 17.25 -5.11 32.13
N GLN A 959 17.62 -4.17 31.27
CA GLN A 959 18.22 -2.89 31.66
C GLN A 959 17.14 -1.95 32.22
N THR A 960 15.94 -1.99 31.65
CA THR A 960 14.76 -1.24 32.13
C THR A 960 14.32 -1.76 33.49
N CYS A 961 14.22 -3.08 33.66
CA CYS A 961 13.91 -3.73 34.94
C CYS A 961 14.97 -3.42 36.01
N SER A 962 16.26 -3.52 35.65
CA SER A 962 17.38 -3.31 36.58
C SER A 962 17.56 -1.84 36.97
N SER A 963 17.21 -0.88 36.09
CA SER A 963 17.22 0.56 36.40
C SER A 963 15.99 1.01 37.19
N LEU A 964 14.84 0.35 37.03
CA LEU A 964 13.64 0.54 37.86
C LEU A 964 13.85 0.11 39.31
N LEU A 965 14.44 -1.07 39.55
CA LEU A 965 14.57 -1.66 40.89
C LEU A 965 15.14 -0.70 41.96
N PRO A 966 16.25 0.05 41.73
CA PRO A 966 16.73 1.08 42.63
C PRO A 966 15.66 2.11 43.04
N TRP A 967 14.88 2.64 42.08
CA TRP A 967 13.82 3.62 42.38
C TRP A 967 12.70 3.02 43.22
N LEU A 968 12.29 1.78 42.92
CA LEU A 968 11.26 1.06 43.67
C LEU A 968 11.71 0.79 45.11
N LEU A 969 12.98 0.42 45.31
CA LEU A 969 13.58 0.24 46.64
C LEU A 969 13.68 1.56 47.41
N LEU A 970 14.06 2.67 46.77
CA LEU A 970 14.07 4.00 47.40
C LEU A 970 12.66 4.49 47.77
N LYS A 971 11.64 4.14 46.97
CA LYS A 971 10.24 4.47 47.25
C LYS A 971 9.68 3.65 48.42
N ARG A 972 10.06 2.37 48.52
CA ARG A 972 9.69 1.47 49.63
C ARG A 972 10.42 1.79 50.93
N GLU A 973 11.72 2.11 50.86
CA GLU A 973 12.58 2.39 52.02
C GLU A 973 13.28 3.75 51.90
N PRO A 974 12.57 4.89 52.12
CA PRO A 974 13.12 6.23 51.90
C PRO A 974 14.39 6.58 52.69
N ALA A 975 14.66 5.88 53.80
CA ALA A 975 15.88 6.03 54.57
C ALA A 975 17.15 5.70 53.74
N LEU A 976 17.04 4.79 52.77
CA LEU A 976 18.14 4.47 51.85
C LEU A 976 18.55 5.68 51.01
N ALA A 977 17.62 6.55 50.60
CA ALA A 977 17.96 7.75 49.83
C ALA A 977 18.91 8.68 50.60
N THR A 978 18.79 8.71 51.94
CA THR A 978 19.65 9.51 52.81
C THR A 978 21.02 8.86 53.01
N VAL A 979 21.07 7.55 53.26
CA VAL A 979 22.35 6.80 53.45
C VAL A 979 23.15 6.72 52.14
N LEU A 980 22.45 6.56 51.01
CA LEU A 980 23.05 6.48 49.69
C LEU A 980 23.25 7.85 49.03
N ASP A 981 22.68 8.94 49.57
CA ASP A 981 22.76 10.31 49.03
C ASP A 981 22.31 10.39 47.54
N ILE A 982 21.09 9.92 47.29
CA ILE A 982 20.47 9.85 45.95
C ILE A 982 19.33 10.88 45.87
N PRO A 983 19.36 11.84 44.93
CA PRO A 983 18.25 12.79 44.73
C PRO A 983 16.97 12.08 44.26
N THR A 984 15.88 12.23 45.02
CA THR A 984 14.59 11.60 44.74
C THR A 984 13.60 12.47 43.96
N ALA A 985 13.98 13.69 43.58
CA ALA A 985 13.08 14.66 42.93
C ALA A 985 12.44 14.14 41.62
N ARG A 986 13.17 13.33 40.84
CA ARG A 986 12.70 12.70 39.60
C ARG A 986 12.21 11.27 39.78
N MET A 987 12.12 10.75 41.00
CA MET A 987 11.82 9.32 41.25
C MET A 987 10.49 8.88 40.65
N ASN A 988 9.41 9.67 40.82
CA ASN A 988 8.10 9.31 40.26
C ASN A 988 8.07 9.40 38.73
N GLU A 989 8.76 10.39 38.15
CA GLU A 989 8.91 10.58 36.70
C GLU A 989 9.68 9.41 36.07
N ALA A 990 10.80 9.01 36.68
CA ALA A 990 11.62 7.90 36.21
C ALA A 990 10.93 6.53 36.38
N ILE A 991 10.15 6.34 37.45
CA ILE A 991 9.32 5.14 37.62
C ILE A 991 8.25 5.06 36.53
N ALA A 992 7.56 6.17 36.22
CA ALA A 992 6.55 6.19 35.15
C ALA A 992 7.20 5.87 33.79
N ALA A 993 8.23 6.61 33.40
CA ALA A 993 8.93 6.39 32.13
C ALA A 993 9.53 4.97 32.00
N GLY A 994 10.00 4.38 33.10
CA GLY A 994 10.48 3.00 33.11
C GLY A 994 9.37 1.96 32.97
N LEU A 995 8.19 2.20 33.55
CA LEU A 995 7.01 1.35 33.33
C LEU A 995 6.51 1.45 31.89
N ASP A 996 6.37 2.67 31.36
CA ASP A 996 5.96 2.91 29.97
C ASP A 996 6.94 2.23 28.99
N ARG A 997 8.25 2.34 29.27
CA ARG A 997 9.29 1.63 28.51
C ARG A 997 9.19 0.11 28.63
N LEU A 998 8.89 -0.41 29.82
CA LEU A 998 8.76 -1.86 30.03
C LEU A 998 7.55 -2.43 29.27
N PHE A 999 6.42 -1.73 29.28
CA PHE A 999 5.23 -2.16 28.55
C PHE A 999 5.33 -1.95 27.03
N SER A 1000 6.14 -1.01 26.54
CA SER A 1000 6.43 -0.94 25.09
C SER A 1000 7.28 -2.09 24.55
N MET A 1001 7.76 -2.99 25.42
CA MET A 1001 8.38 -4.27 25.07
C MET A 1001 7.41 -5.45 25.20
N GLN A 1002 6.14 -5.23 25.55
CA GLN A 1002 5.14 -6.31 25.59
C GLN A 1002 4.72 -6.69 24.16
N THR A 1003 4.63 -7.99 23.89
CA THR A 1003 4.16 -8.54 22.61
C THR A 1003 2.68 -8.91 22.69
N GLY A 1004 2.04 -9.16 21.54
CA GLY A 1004 0.63 -9.58 21.49
C GLY A 1004 0.31 -10.89 22.24
N ASP A 1005 1.31 -11.73 22.51
CA ASP A 1005 1.18 -12.94 23.35
C ASP A 1005 1.14 -12.63 24.86
N GLY A 1006 1.33 -11.37 25.25
CA GLY A 1006 1.38 -10.90 26.64
C GLY A 1006 2.75 -11.00 27.30
N GLY A 1007 3.70 -11.78 26.76
CA GLY A 1007 5.10 -11.77 27.20
C GLY A 1007 5.81 -10.46 26.81
N VAL A 1008 7.03 -10.24 27.30
CA VAL A 1008 7.88 -9.12 26.85
C VAL A 1008 9.09 -9.61 26.07
N SER A 1009 9.47 -8.89 25.03
CA SER A 1009 10.65 -9.10 24.20
C SER A 1009 11.91 -8.47 24.83
N TYR A 1010 13.05 -8.46 24.11
CA TYR A 1010 14.22 -7.69 24.56
C TYR A 1010 14.11 -6.21 24.19
N TRP A 1011 13.50 -5.88 23.05
CA TRP A 1011 13.36 -4.50 22.55
C TRP A 1011 11.95 -4.21 22.00
N PRO A 1012 11.47 -2.95 22.07
CA PRO A 1012 10.21 -2.56 21.41
C PRO A 1012 10.30 -2.81 19.91
N GLY A 1013 9.22 -3.33 19.31
CA GLY A 1013 9.22 -3.72 17.88
C GLY A 1013 9.36 -5.21 17.63
N GLU A 1014 9.83 -5.99 18.60
CA GLU A 1014 10.00 -7.43 18.47
C GLU A 1014 8.68 -8.19 18.74
N TYR A 1015 8.26 -9.04 17.80
CA TYR A 1015 7.04 -9.85 17.94
C TYR A 1015 7.21 -11.08 18.84
N THR A 1016 8.43 -11.53 19.07
CA THR A 1016 8.72 -12.75 19.83
C THR A 1016 9.03 -12.42 21.30
N PRO A 1017 8.22 -12.88 22.27
CA PRO A 1017 8.51 -12.64 23.68
C PRO A 1017 9.70 -13.49 24.15
N GLN A 1018 10.47 -12.96 25.11
CA GLN A 1018 11.58 -13.66 25.74
C GLN A 1018 11.20 -14.03 27.18
N HIS A 1019 11.25 -15.34 27.47
CA HIS A 1019 10.66 -15.92 28.67
C HIS A 1019 11.37 -15.53 29.98
N TRP A 1020 12.71 -15.50 30.01
CA TRP A 1020 13.47 -14.98 31.16
C TRP A 1020 13.20 -13.49 31.41
N GLY A 1021 13.19 -12.66 30.35
CA GLY A 1021 12.87 -11.23 30.43
C GLY A 1021 11.45 -10.98 30.94
N SER A 1022 10.50 -11.80 30.50
CA SER A 1022 9.11 -11.80 30.98
C SER A 1022 9.01 -12.15 32.46
N ALA A 1023 9.72 -13.18 32.90
CA ALA A 1023 9.74 -13.57 34.31
C ALA A 1023 10.38 -12.50 35.20
N TYR A 1024 11.50 -11.91 34.76
CA TYR A 1024 12.17 -10.82 35.48
C TYR A 1024 11.32 -9.55 35.53
N ALA A 1025 10.69 -9.17 34.41
CA ALA A 1025 9.72 -8.08 34.34
C ALA A 1025 8.56 -8.26 35.33
N ALA A 1026 7.98 -9.46 35.40
CA ALA A 1026 6.91 -9.76 36.35
C ALA A 1026 7.36 -9.62 37.82
N VAL A 1027 8.59 -10.05 38.17
CA VAL A 1027 9.17 -9.80 39.51
C VAL A 1027 9.30 -8.29 39.79
N VAL A 1028 9.84 -7.50 38.85
CA VAL A 1028 10.01 -6.04 39.05
C VAL A 1028 8.66 -5.32 39.14
N LEU A 1029 7.66 -5.72 38.37
CA LEU A 1029 6.30 -5.19 38.46
C LEU A 1029 5.62 -5.56 39.78
N ALA A 1030 5.84 -6.77 40.31
CA ALA A 1030 5.38 -7.15 41.64
C ALA A 1030 6.07 -6.32 42.75
N VAL A 1031 7.38 -6.07 42.63
CA VAL A 1031 8.10 -5.12 43.50
C VAL A 1031 7.47 -3.72 43.40
N ALA A 1032 7.12 -3.26 42.20
CA ALA A 1032 6.52 -1.94 41.99
C ALA A 1032 5.15 -1.80 42.68
N ARG A 1033 4.27 -2.81 42.54
CA ARG A 1033 2.99 -2.86 43.27
C ARG A 1033 3.23 -2.86 44.79
N SER A 1034 4.20 -3.64 45.29
CA SER A 1034 4.56 -3.67 46.72
C SER A 1034 5.10 -2.32 47.26
N ALA A 1035 5.69 -1.50 46.39
CA ALA A 1035 6.19 -0.16 46.69
C ALA A 1035 5.13 0.96 46.51
N GLY A 1036 3.86 0.60 46.30
CA GLY A 1036 2.76 1.57 46.09
C GLY A 1036 2.89 2.34 44.77
N VAL A 1037 3.36 1.68 43.72
CA VAL A 1037 3.30 2.20 42.34
C VAL A 1037 2.04 1.64 41.67
N ALA A 1038 1.30 2.52 40.98
CA ALA A 1038 0.21 2.09 40.12
C ALA A 1038 0.78 1.44 38.85
N VAL A 1039 0.51 0.16 38.66
CA VAL A 1039 0.88 -0.61 37.47
C VAL A 1039 -0.39 -0.85 36.64
N PRO A 1040 -0.37 -0.66 35.31
CA PRO A 1040 -1.50 -0.98 34.43
C PRO A 1040 -1.94 -2.45 34.56
N GLU A 1041 -3.18 -2.67 35.01
CA GLU A 1041 -3.69 -4.01 35.31
C GLU A 1041 -3.80 -4.91 34.07
N VAL A 1042 -4.25 -4.40 32.91
CA VAL A 1042 -4.40 -5.23 31.69
C VAL A 1042 -3.04 -5.73 31.18
N PRO A 1043 -2.04 -4.86 30.89
CA PRO A 1043 -0.68 -5.29 30.58
C PRO A 1043 -0.07 -6.27 31.59
N PHE A 1044 -0.23 -6.00 32.89
CA PHE A 1044 0.27 -6.89 33.95
C PHE A 1044 -0.39 -8.28 33.92
N ASN A 1045 -1.72 -8.34 33.78
CA ASN A 1045 -2.45 -9.60 33.74
C ASN A 1045 -2.13 -10.41 32.48
N ASN A 1046 -1.92 -9.76 31.33
CA ASN A 1046 -1.45 -10.43 30.10
C ASN A 1046 -0.07 -11.09 30.30
N LEU A 1047 0.85 -10.40 31.00
CA LEU A 1047 2.17 -10.95 31.32
C LEU A 1047 2.10 -12.14 32.29
N ILE A 1048 1.25 -12.06 33.31
CA ILE A 1048 1.00 -13.18 34.23
C ILE A 1048 0.37 -14.37 33.48
N GLN A 1049 -0.56 -14.13 32.55
CA GLN A 1049 -1.17 -15.16 31.71
C GLN A 1049 -0.15 -15.83 30.78
N TYR A 1050 0.73 -15.05 30.14
CA TYR A 1050 1.84 -15.57 29.34
C TYR A 1050 2.74 -16.50 30.18
N LEU A 1051 3.20 -16.05 31.34
CA LEU A 1051 4.03 -16.88 32.23
C LEU A 1051 3.32 -18.15 32.69
N HIS A 1052 2.00 -18.10 32.92
CA HIS A 1052 1.23 -19.28 33.28
C HIS A 1052 1.14 -20.30 32.13
N GLN A 1053 1.12 -19.86 30.87
CA GLN A 1053 1.21 -20.76 29.71
C GLN A 1053 2.60 -21.40 29.62
N GLN A 1054 3.68 -20.63 29.80
CA GLN A 1054 5.06 -21.13 29.78
C GLN A 1054 5.37 -22.08 30.94
N ALA A 1055 4.76 -21.88 32.11
CA ALA A 1055 4.84 -22.81 33.24
C ALA A 1055 4.21 -24.18 32.91
N GLY A 1056 3.16 -24.21 32.08
CA GLY A 1056 2.51 -25.45 31.62
C GLY A 1056 3.46 -26.40 30.89
N ALA A 1057 4.36 -25.86 30.05
CA ALA A 1057 5.33 -26.64 29.27
C ALA A 1057 6.25 -27.52 30.15
N LEU A 1058 6.60 -27.03 31.34
CA LEU A 1058 7.46 -27.73 32.30
C LEU A 1058 6.72 -28.89 32.98
N THR A 1059 5.40 -28.76 33.17
CA THR A 1059 4.55 -29.85 33.69
C THR A 1059 4.30 -30.97 32.67
N THR A 1060 4.51 -30.70 31.38
CA THR A 1060 4.30 -31.66 30.27
C THR A 1060 5.56 -32.41 29.83
N GLY A 1061 6.73 -32.13 30.43
CA GLY A 1061 7.94 -32.97 30.25
C GLY A 1061 8.77 -32.70 28.99
N ILE A 1062 8.88 -31.43 28.56
CA ILE A 1062 9.76 -31.03 27.45
C ILE A 1062 11.23 -30.98 27.90
N ASP A 1063 12.15 -31.46 27.04
CA ASP A 1063 13.59 -31.35 27.26
C ASP A 1063 14.08 -29.88 27.17
N ASN A 1064 14.94 -29.50 28.11
CA ASN A 1064 15.52 -28.16 28.30
C ASN A 1064 14.59 -27.04 28.83
N PRO A 1065 14.08 -27.14 30.07
CA PRO A 1065 13.42 -26.02 30.75
C PRO A 1065 14.42 -24.92 31.15
N GLU A 1066 14.09 -23.67 30.87
CA GLU A 1066 14.80 -22.50 31.42
C GLU A 1066 14.50 -22.34 32.92
N PHE A 1067 15.19 -23.11 33.77
CA PHE A 1067 14.95 -23.17 35.22
C PHE A 1067 14.97 -21.79 35.88
N THR A 1068 15.90 -20.91 35.51
CA THR A 1068 16.00 -19.56 36.09
C THR A 1068 14.74 -18.74 35.83
N ALA A 1069 14.23 -18.77 34.59
CA ALA A 1069 13.00 -18.07 34.22
C ALA A 1069 11.78 -18.64 34.96
N GLN A 1070 11.74 -19.96 35.18
CA GLN A 1070 10.64 -20.63 35.88
C GLN A 1070 10.67 -20.37 37.39
N CYS A 1071 11.86 -20.31 38.01
CA CYS A 1071 12.02 -19.88 39.40
C CYS A 1071 11.66 -18.40 39.59
N LEU A 1072 12.03 -17.52 38.64
CA LEU A 1072 11.60 -16.12 38.62
C LEU A 1072 10.08 -15.98 38.45
N ALA A 1073 9.45 -16.79 37.58
CA ALA A 1073 8.00 -16.81 37.41
C ALA A 1073 7.28 -17.28 38.68
N ALA A 1074 7.76 -18.36 39.31
CA ALA A 1074 7.25 -18.84 40.60
C ALA A 1074 7.36 -17.77 41.70
N LEU A 1075 8.43 -16.99 41.71
CA LEU A 1075 8.62 -15.85 42.62
C LEU A 1075 7.65 -14.70 42.29
N ALA A 1076 7.52 -14.31 41.02
CA ALA A 1076 6.59 -13.26 40.58
C ALA A 1076 5.15 -13.59 40.94
N PHE A 1077 4.72 -14.83 40.71
CA PHE A 1077 3.40 -15.36 41.11
C PHE A 1077 3.17 -15.23 42.62
N ALA A 1078 4.12 -15.68 43.44
CA ALA A 1078 4.01 -15.59 44.90
C ALA A 1078 4.04 -14.14 45.42
N MET A 1079 4.84 -13.25 44.79
CA MET A 1079 4.88 -11.82 45.11
C MET A 1079 3.65 -11.03 44.65
N SER A 1080 2.80 -11.64 43.81
CA SER A 1080 1.58 -11.02 43.26
C SER A 1080 0.30 -11.57 43.90
N ASP A 1081 0.42 -12.24 45.05
CA ASP A 1081 -0.67 -12.95 45.75
C ASP A 1081 -1.37 -14.04 44.91
N LEU A 1082 -0.68 -14.56 43.88
CA LEU A 1082 -1.15 -15.59 42.94
C LEU A 1082 -0.21 -16.82 42.93
N PRO A 1083 0.17 -17.41 44.08
CA PRO A 1083 1.14 -18.50 44.12
C PRO A 1083 0.69 -19.70 43.28
N MET A 1084 1.66 -20.37 42.63
CA MET A 1084 1.42 -21.52 41.75
C MET A 1084 2.08 -22.80 42.34
N PRO A 1085 1.45 -23.50 43.32
CA PRO A 1085 2.03 -24.66 43.98
C PRO A 1085 2.50 -25.76 43.02
N ALA A 1086 1.77 -26.01 41.93
CA ALA A 1086 2.14 -27.03 40.95
C ALA A 1086 3.51 -26.77 40.29
N LEU A 1087 3.84 -25.50 40.01
CA LEU A 1087 5.16 -25.12 39.50
C LEU A 1087 6.23 -25.25 40.59
N GLN A 1088 5.93 -24.82 41.81
CA GLN A 1088 6.84 -24.94 42.96
C GLN A 1088 7.17 -26.41 43.28
N ASP A 1089 6.17 -27.29 43.20
CA ASP A 1089 6.30 -28.74 43.40
C ASP A 1089 7.16 -29.38 42.28
N ALA A 1090 6.92 -28.99 41.02
CA ALA A 1090 7.69 -29.48 39.88
C ALA A 1090 9.17 -29.05 39.95
N LEU A 1091 9.44 -27.79 40.28
CA LEU A 1091 10.80 -27.28 40.49
C LEU A 1091 11.47 -27.94 41.71
N PHE A 1092 10.75 -28.13 42.82
CA PHE A 1092 11.29 -28.79 44.01
C PHE A 1092 11.59 -30.29 43.78
N ALA A 1093 10.77 -30.98 42.98
CA ALA A 1093 11.04 -32.35 42.55
C ALA A 1093 12.36 -32.43 41.77
N ARG A 1094 12.64 -31.42 40.93
CA ARG A 1094 13.88 -31.27 40.14
C ARG A 1094 14.99 -30.45 40.82
N ARG A 1095 14.92 -30.18 42.14
CA ARG A 1095 15.90 -29.32 42.85
C ARG A 1095 17.38 -29.72 42.69
N GLY A 1096 17.68 -30.98 42.36
CA GLY A 1096 19.04 -31.44 42.06
C GLY A 1096 19.59 -30.97 40.70
N ASP A 1097 18.72 -30.51 39.80
CA ASP A 1097 19.08 -29.89 38.53
C ASP A 1097 19.25 -28.36 38.65
N LEU A 1098 18.81 -27.77 39.77
CA LEU A 1098 18.81 -26.33 40.01
C LEU A 1098 20.13 -25.86 40.60
N THR A 1099 20.65 -24.74 40.09
CA THR A 1099 21.76 -24.00 40.71
C THR A 1099 21.38 -23.46 42.09
N THR A 1100 22.39 -23.11 42.90
CA THR A 1100 22.17 -22.50 44.23
C THR A 1100 21.29 -21.24 44.18
N GLU A 1101 21.43 -20.42 43.13
CA GLU A 1101 20.61 -19.21 42.94
C GLU A 1101 19.14 -19.57 42.64
N GLU A 1102 18.91 -20.54 41.77
CA GLU A 1102 17.56 -21.02 41.44
C GLU A 1102 16.87 -21.70 42.63
N GLN A 1103 17.63 -22.42 43.46
CA GLN A 1103 17.12 -22.96 44.73
C GLN A 1103 16.75 -21.85 45.72
N MET A 1104 17.52 -20.76 45.79
CA MET A 1104 17.17 -19.58 46.60
C MET A 1104 15.93 -18.85 46.10
N LEU A 1105 15.79 -18.67 44.78
CA LEU A 1105 14.58 -18.08 44.16
C LEU A 1105 13.34 -18.94 44.44
N LEU A 1106 13.45 -20.26 44.29
CA LEU A 1106 12.37 -21.20 44.61
C LEU A 1106 12.04 -21.21 46.12
N ALA A 1107 13.04 -21.15 46.99
CA ALA A 1107 12.85 -21.07 48.44
C ALA A 1107 12.09 -19.80 48.83
N ALA A 1108 12.42 -18.66 48.21
CA ALA A 1108 11.69 -17.41 48.40
C ALA A 1108 10.23 -17.50 47.91
N ALA A 1109 9.99 -18.08 46.72
CA ALA A 1109 8.66 -18.30 46.17
C ALA A 1109 7.78 -19.20 47.08
N ILE A 1110 8.34 -20.29 47.60
CA ILE A 1110 7.65 -21.19 48.54
C ILE A 1110 7.40 -20.48 49.87
N ALA A 1111 8.37 -19.76 50.44
CA ALA A 1111 8.23 -19.07 51.72
C ALA A 1111 7.16 -17.96 51.68
N LEU A 1112 6.99 -17.28 50.55
CA LEU A 1112 5.94 -16.29 50.33
C LEU A 1112 4.55 -16.94 50.14
N GLY A 1113 4.47 -18.07 49.43
CA GLY A 1113 3.20 -18.79 49.22
C GLY A 1113 2.73 -19.64 50.42
N SER A 1114 3.65 -20.12 51.25
CA SER A 1114 3.40 -21.06 52.35
C SER A 1114 4.41 -20.85 53.49
N ALA A 1115 4.04 -20.02 54.47
CA ALA A 1115 4.91 -19.68 55.59
C ALA A 1115 5.21 -20.91 56.48
N GLY A 1116 6.48 -21.24 56.65
CA GLY A 1116 6.94 -22.38 57.47
C GLY A 1116 6.97 -23.73 56.74
N ASP A 1117 6.90 -23.73 55.40
CA ASP A 1117 7.05 -24.94 54.59
C ASP A 1117 8.48 -25.53 54.70
N ALA A 1118 8.57 -26.79 55.14
CA ALA A 1118 9.84 -27.49 55.36
C ALA A 1118 10.71 -27.67 54.09
N ARG A 1119 10.14 -27.46 52.89
CA ARG A 1119 10.91 -27.43 51.64
C ARG A 1119 11.91 -26.28 51.58
N VAL A 1120 11.62 -25.16 52.26
CA VAL A 1120 12.52 -24.00 52.34
C VAL A 1120 13.83 -24.39 53.03
N ASP A 1121 13.76 -25.09 54.17
CA ASP A 1121 14.95 -25.56 54.89
C ASP A 1121 15.79 -26.55 54.04
N VAL A 1122 15.13 -27.34 53.20
CA VAL A 1122 15.80 -28.29 52.28
C VAL A 1122 16.53 -27.57 51.13
N LEU A 1123 15.97 -26.49 50.59
CA LEU A 1123 16.58 -25.68 49.52
C LEU A 1123 17.68 -24.73 50.03
N LEU A 1124 17.65 -24.37 51.32
CA LEU A 1124 18.66 -23.52 51.96
C LEU A 1124 19.76 -24.32 52.68
N ALA A 1125 19.67 -25.65 52.70
CA ALA A 1125 20.73 -26.51 53.19
C ALA A 1125 21.97 -26.38 52.29
N ALA A 1126 23.12 -26.09 52.88
CA ALA A 1126 24.36 -25.98 52.12
C ALA A 1126 24.68 -27.31 51.40
N PRO A 1127 25.14 -27.28 50.14
CA PRO A 1127 25.57 -28.50 49.45
C PRO A 1127 26.72 -29.16 50.23
N GLU A 1128 26.66 -30.48 50.39
CA GLU A 1128 27.77 -31.25 50.97
C GLU A 1128 29.01 -31.10 50.06
N ASP A 1129 30.17 -30.84 50.67
CA ASP A 1129 31.45 -30.51 49.99
C ASP A 1129 31.75 -31.43 48.78
N GLU A 1130 31.84 -30.85 47.58
CA GLU A 1130 32.30 -31.54 46.35
C GLU A 1130 33.83 -31.80 46.36
N THR A 1131 34.34 -32.41 47.45
CA THR A 1131 35.74 -32.86 47.56
C THR A 1131 35.88 -34.38 47.62
N SER A 1132 34.82 -35.13 47.27
CA SER A 1132 34.83 -36.60 47.20
C SER A 1132 34.18 -37.21 45.94
N ARG A 1133 34.50 -36.69 44.76
CA ARG A 1133 34.30 -37.36 43.47
C ARG A 1133 35.56 -37.30 42.61
#